data_AF-A0AAD7X425-F1
#
_entry.id   AF-A0AAD7X425-F1
#
_cell.length_a   1.000
_cell.length_b   1.000
_cell.length_c   1.000
_cell.angle_alpha   90.00
_cell.angle_beta   90.00
_cell.angle_gamma   90.00
#
_symmetry.space_group_name_H-M   'P 1'
#
loop_
_entity.id
_entity.type
_entity.pdbx_description
1 polymer ?
#
loop_
_entity_poly.entity_id
_entity_poly.type
_entity_poly.pdbx_seq_one_letter_code
_entity_poly.pdbx_strand_id
1 'polypeptide(L)'
;MLRRLPTPVVSRSLHVSASVPAPVSVVQRRPSQLKKLAPKTERKKQPAKREEETQRQAAAESGPKRSELGVQLLSRELHAQIFRNVSFPSPPKTFVRIAQDHLKAHGLDPSQGSVLPNIGFTLPPLQGRTLDEHFYRIGATAAQPWLTLAQDLAAAQLPPKPDHWHIQAGWTRYLFMEDGSSYSEYVEYPEFEGRPEEMFVFDVETMPAYSPYAVMACAASKNAWYSWISPWLLGESSDPKQLIPFGDPTVPRVVVGHNVSYDRGRVLEEYNIHGTQTRFLDTMALHVAVKGISSHQRPAWMQYRKSKEKAKEQRDEAIETVYELLREAEERLERETDPERKADLERVMREMEESLPSLQAATYTAEPEEDITEKRWEDLTSANSLADVARLHCDITMDKETRNDFMIATPEEIREGILNYLDYCSTDVAVTHAVFAKTLPAFLSACPSPVSFAGVLTMGSSFLIVNEEWERYIENAERTYKELEEKVKRRLIDLAHEAKGLMEADKWKDDVWLSQLDWTPKVAGKSRGVLPAEPTESPTLADLATVDLVAPAWYRDVSADPLSTTVINRILPLILRVTYDGHPLQYASSHGWHYVVDGEVRTLPTSGGKKVLSVLGPSHGTTNIKDGRLSADDPNLLTALCKGDRSENMRHTVSELAQRILEISQDDIAADPCGFLSEEGQRKGGCPEAASCAMAEVVLGPR
;
A
#
# COMPACT_ATOMS: atom_id res chain seq x y z
N MET A 1 -41.90 0.55 -36.80
CA MET A 1 -41.62 -0.91 -36.81
C MET A 1 -40.28 -1.14 -36.14
N LEU A 2 -40.24 -1.58 -34.88
CA LEU A 2 -39.08 -2.18 -34.22
C LEU A 2 -39.64 -2.98 -33.03
N ARG A 3 -39.75 -4.30 -33.24
CA ARG A 3 -40.19 -5.27 -32.21
C ARG A 3 -39.00 -5.55 -31.29
N ARG A 4 -39.18 -5.33 -29.98
CA ARG A 4 -38.29 -5.88 -28.94
C ARG A 4 -38.47 -7.40 -28.91
N LEU A 5 -37.38 -8.14 -29.09
CA LEU A 5 -37.30 -9.57 -28.81
C LEU A 5 -37.08 -9.78 -27.30
N PRO A 6 -37.73 -10.77 -26.66
CA PRO A 6 -37.47 -11.11 -25.27
C PRO A 6 -36.27 -12.06 -25.14
N THR A 7 -35.37 -11.77 -24.21
CA THR A 7 -34.30 -12.66 -23.75
C THR A 7 -34.86 -13.73 -22.80
N PRO A 8 -34.44 -15.00 -22.89
CA PRO A 8 -34.84 -16.03 -21.95
C PRO A 8 -33.99 -15.96 -20.68
N VAL A 9 -34.66 -16.01 -19.52
CA VAL A 9 -34.05 -16.21 -18.21
C VAL A 9 -33.66 -17.69 -18.09
N VAL A 10 -32.35 -17.98 -18.08
CA VAL A 10 -31.83 -19.31 -17.78
C VAL A 10 -31.56 -19.40 -16.28
N SER A 11 -32.49 -20.01 -15.53
CA SER A 11 -32.22 -20.51 -14.18
C SER A 11 -31.31 -21.74 -14.29
N ARG A 12 -30.04 -21.60 -13.93
CA ARG A 12 -29.18 -22.75 -13.60
C ARG A 12 -29.34 -23.07 -12.12
N SER A 13 -30.11 -24.13 -11.83
CA SER A 13 -30.02 -24.83 -10.54
C SER A 13 -28.67 -25.55 -10.47
N LEU A 14 -27.83 -25.16 -9.52
CA LEU A 14 -26.67 -25.95 -9.11
C LEU A 14 -27.17 -27.05 -8.17
N HIS A 15 -27.27 -28.27 -8.69
CA HIS A 15 -27.37 -29.47 -7.84
C HIS A 15 -26.00 -29.76 -7.25
N VAL A 16 -25.83 -29.49 -5.96
CA VAL A 16 -24.72 -30.01 -5.15
C VAL A 16 -25.13 -31.42 -4.69
N SER A 17 -24.57 -32.44 -5.34
CA SER A 17 -24.67 -33.82 -4.89
C SER A 17 -23.61 -34.05 -3.81
N ALA A 18 -24.03 -34.03 -2.54
CA ALA A 18 -23.21 -34.50 -1.43
C ALA A 18 -23.31 -36.04 -1.32
N SER A 19 -22.22 -36.75 -1.60
CA SER A 19 -22.08 -38.17 -1.34
C SER A 19 -21.82 -38.42 0.15
N VAL A 20 -22.77 -39.09 0.81
CA VAL A 20 -22.68 -39.54 2.22
C VAL A 20 -21.99 -40.92 2.27
N PRO A 21 -21.06 -41.18 3.21
CA PRO A 21 -20.46 -42.51 3.38
C PRO A 21 -21.41 -43.49 4.09
N ALA A 22 -21.31 -44.76 3.70
CA ALA A 22 -22.20 -45.86 4.09
C ALA A 22 -22.14 -46.25 5.59
N PRO A 23 -23.25 -46.73 6.17
CA PRO A 23 -23.24 -47.29 7.53
C PRO A 23 -22.89 -48.78 7.55
N VAL A 24 -22.15 -49.16 8.60
CA VAL A 24 -21.71 -50.52 8.95
C VAL A 24 -22.91 -51.40 9.31
N SER A 25 -22.91 -52.62 8.79
CA SER A 25 -23.94 -53.65 8.92
C SER A 25 -23.93 -54.33 10.30
N VAL A 26 -25.09 -54.35 10.98
CA VAL A 26 -25.34 -55.21 12.14
C VAL A 26 -26.53 -56.15 11.83
N VAL A 27 -26.29 -57.42 12.11
CA VAL A 27 -27.05 -58.63 11.74
C VAL A 27 -28.47 -58.65 12.35
N GLN A 28 -29.46 -58.93 11.50
CA GLN A 28 -30.83 -59.25 11.88
C GLN A 28 -30.96 -60.63 12.57
N ARG A 29 -31.73 -60.70 13.66
CA ARG A 29 -32.44 -61.92 14.08
C ARG A 29 -33.95 -61.65 14.12
N ARG A 30 -34.70 -62.48 13.40
CA ARG A 30 -36.17 -62.48 13.27
C ARG A 30 -36.85 -62.91 14.58
N PRO A 31 -38.09 -62.43 14.85
CA PRO A 31 -39.09 -63.19 15.58
C PRO A 31 -40.20 -63.72 14.66
N SER A 32 -40.67 -64.91 15.01
CA SER A 32 -41.69 -65.72 14.38
C SER A 32 -43.13 -65.27 14.68
N GLN A 33 -44.03 -65.54 13.74
CA GLN A 33 -45.48 -65.35 13.86
C GLN A 33 -46.13 -66.34 14.82
N LEU A 34 -47.20 -65.92 15.51
CA LEU A 34 -48.29 -66.80 15.95
C LEU A 34 -49.62 -66.03 16.04
N LYS A 35 -50.72 -66.77 15.87
CA LYS A 35 -52.01 -66.42 15.26
C LYS A 35 -53.08 -65.84 16.22
N LYS A 36 -53.93 -64.99 15.62
CA LYS A 36 -55.39 -64.72 15.77
C LYS A 36 -56.18 -65.37 16.93
N LEU A 37 -57.11 -64.59 17.50
CA LEU A 37 -58.54 -64.96 17.68
C LEU A 37 -59.40 -63.69 17.97
N ALA A 38 -60.61 -63.64 17.40
CA ALA A 38 -61.70 -62.70 17.69
C ALA A 38 -62.92 -63.54 18.16
N PRO A 39 -63.91 -63.01 18.92
CA PRO A 39 -65.06 -62.34 18.27
C PRO A 39 -65.83 -61.25 19.09
N LYS A 40 -66.60 -60.42 18.33
CA LYS A 40 -67.94 -59.76 18.50
C LYS A 40 -68.61 -59.70 19.91
N THR A 41 -69.43 -58.72 20.34
CA THR A 41 -70.44 -57.83 19.68
C THR A 41 -71.00 -56.78 20.69
N GLU A 42 -71.63 -55.70 20.17
CA GLU A 42 -72.62 -54.78 20.80
C GLU A 42 -72.09 -53.66 21.73
N ARG A 43 -72.54 -52.39 21.72
CA ARG A 43 -73.70 -51.65 21.15
C ARG A 43 -73.36 -50.14 21.08
N LYS A 44 -73.94 -49.42 20.12
CA LYS A 44 -73.87 -47.96 19.90
C LYS A 44 -74.32 -47.12 21.11
N LYS A 45 -73.68 -45.96 21.33
CA LYS A 45 -74.32 -44.64 21.52
C LYS A 45 -73.28 -43.50 21.40
N GLN A 46 -73.65 -42.45 20.66
CA GLN A 46 -72.84 -41.29 20.25
C GLN A 46 -72.41 -40.38 21.42
N PRO A 47 -71.22 -39.78 21.33
CA PRO A 47 -71.08 -38.33 21.50
C PRO A 47 -70.23 -37.67 20.40
N ALA A 48 -70.31 -38.17 19.16
CA ALA A 48 -69.44 -37.75 18.05
C ALA A 48 -69.53 -36.25 17.69
N LYS A 49 -70.64 -35.55 17.98
CA LYS A 49 -70.79 -34.13 17.65
C LYS A 49 -70.05 -33.16 18.58
N ARG A 50 -69.86 -33.52 19.86
CA ARG A 50 -69.18 -32.63 20.83
C ARG A 50 -67.66 -32.79 20.73
N GLU A 51 -67.18 -33.99 20.41
CA GLU A 51 -65.77 -34.25 20.15
C GLU A 51 -65.30 -33.66 18.81
N GLU A 52 -66.12 -33.67 17.75
CA GLU A 52 -65.76 -33.00 16.48
C GLU A 52 -65.70 -31.48 16.58
N GLU A 53 -66.57 -30.83 17.37
CA GLU A 53 -66.48 -29.37 17.61
C GLU A 53 -65.28 -29.01 18.50
N THR A 54 -64.97 -29.83 19.50
CA THR A 54 -63.80 -29.63 20.37
C THR A 54 -62.49 -29.93 19.63
N GLN A 55 -62.47 -30.92 18.73
CA GLN A 55 -61.33 -31.23 17.85
C GLN A 55 -61.16 -30.19 16.74
N ARG A 56 -62.24 -29.60 16.21
CA ARG A 56 -62.15 -28.46 15.26
C ARG A 56 -61.67 -27.18 15.93
N GLN A 57 -62.04 -26.92 17.19
CA GLN A 57 -61.48 -25.81 17.97
C GLN A 57 -60.01 -26.05 18.36
N ALA A 58 -59.65 -27.28 18.77
CA ALA A 58 -58.24 -27.63 19.05
C ALA A 58 -57.36 -27.65 17.79
N ALA A 59 -57.90 -28.02 16.61
CA ALA A 59 -57.20 -27.94 15.34
C ALA A 59 -57.10 -26.50 14.79
N ALA A 60 -58.04 -25.62 15.12
CA ALA A 60 -57.94 -24.18 14.82
C ALA A 60 -56.87 -23.48 15.68
N GLU A 61 -56.55 -24.01 16.87
CA GLU A 61 -55.44 -23.56 17.71
C GLU A 61 -54.08 -24.17 17.34
N SER A 62 -54.02 -25.15 16.43
CA SER A 62 -52.77 -25.84 16.06
C SER A 62 -52.01 -25.22 14.87
N GLY A 63 -52.56 -24.17 14.26
CA GLY A 63 -51.90 -23.44 13.16
C GLY A 63 -50.73 -22.58 13.66
N PRO A 64 -49.75 -22.24 12.80
CA PRO A 64 -48.68 -21.33 13.19
C PRO A 64 -49.27 -19.96 13.57
N LYS A 65 -48.90 -19.47 14.76
CA LYS A 65 -49.40 -18.18 15.26
C LYS A 65 -49.00 -17.07 14.30
N ARG A 66 -49.93 -16.16 13.98
CA ARG A 66 -49.67 -14.98 13.16
C ARG A 66 -49.90 -13.68 13.93
N SER A 67 -49.23 -12.62 13.50
CA SER A 67 -49.55 -11.25 13.93
C SER A 67 -50.82 -10.74 13.25
N GLU A 68 -51.28 -9.58 13.69
CA GLU A 68 -52.41 -8.82 13.13
C GLU A 68 -52.16 -8.36 11.67
N LEU A 69 -50.92 -8.51 11.18
CA LEU A 69 -50.49 -8.19 9.81
C LEU A 69 -50.20 -9.46 8.98
N GLY A 70 -50.61 -10.63 9.47
CA GLY A 70 -50.48 -11.89 8.73
C GLY A 70 -49.07 -12.50 8.74
N VAL A 71 -48.11 -11.92 9.47
CA VAL A 71 -46.75 -12.47 9.60
C VAL A 71 -46.75 -13.65 10.55
N GLN A 72 -46.19 -14.78 10.12
CA GLN A 72 -46.00 -15.96 10.96
C GLN A 72 -44.96 -15.68 12.06
N LEU A 73 -45.36 -15.90 13.32
CA LEU A 73 -44.54 -15.71 14.51
C LEU A 73 -43.80 -17.00 14.89
N LEU A 74 -42.84 -16.87 15.81
CA LEU A 74 -42.15 -18.02 16.41
C LEU A 74 -43.15 -19.02 17.00
N SER A 75 -42.79 -20.30 16.92
CA SER A 75 -43.52 -21.36 17.62
C SER A 75 -43.60 -21.08 19.11
N ARG A 76 -44.65 -21.57 19.77
CA ARG A 76 -44.81 -21.35 21.22
C ARG A 76 -43.67 -21.96 22.03
N GLU A 77 -43.09 -23.06 21.55
CA GLU A 77 -41.93 -23.70 22.14
C GLU A 77 -40.68 -22.81 22.09
N LEU A 78 -40.33 -22.26 20.91
CA LEU A 78 -39.18 -21.35 20.79
C LEU A 78 -39.43 -20.03 21.51
N HIS A 79 -40.65 -19.50 21.42
CA HIS A 79 -41.04 -18.28 22.12
C HIS A 79 -40.87 -18.43 23.65
N ALA A 80 -41.28 -19.56 24.22
CA ALA A 80 -41.13 -19.83 25.66
C ALA A 80 -39.66 -20.00 26.07
N GLN A 81 -38.78 -20.44 25.17
CA GLN A 81 -37.35 -20.55 25.47
C GLN A 81 -36.63 -19.20 25.39
N ILE A 82 -36.98 -18.37 24.40
CA ILE A 82 -36.34 -17.06 24.15
C ILE A 82 -36.87 -15.99 25.12
N PHE A 83 -38.20 -15.86 25.21
CA PHE A 83 -38.87 -14.81 25.96
C PHE A 83 -39.41 -15.31 27.31
N ARG A 84 -39.26 -16.61 27.61
CA ARG A 84 -39.71 -17.19 28.88
C ARG A 84 -41.19 -16.88 29.12
N ASN A 85 -41.53 -16.39 30.31
CA ASN A 85 -42.89 -16.05 30.71
C ASN A 85 -43.21 -14.56 30.52
N VAL A 86 -42.52 -13.87 29.61
CA VAL A 86 -42.84 -12.46 29.31
C VAL A 86 -44.16 -12.39 28.56
N SER A 87 -45.08 -11.56 29.06
CA SER A 87 -46.35 -11.25 28.41
C SER A 87 -46.17 -10.07 27.46
N PHE A 88 -46.59 -10.25 26.21
CA PHE A 88 -46.60 -9.19 25.20
C PHE A 88 -48.04 -8.69 25.03
N PRO A 89 -48.39 -7.48 25.51
CA PRO A 89 -49.71 -6.91 25.27
C PRO A 89 -49.90 -6.70 23.77
N SER A 90 -51.15 -6.82 23.31
CA SER A 90 -51.47 -6.55 21.91
C SER A 90 -51.11 -5.10 21.54
N PRO A 91 -50.58 -4.87 20.33
CA PRO A 91 -50.24 -3.52 19.88
C PRO A 91 -51.48 -2.63 19.81
N PRO A 92 -51.35 -1.31 20.02
CA PRO A 92 -52.44 -0.36 19.86
C PRO A 92 -53.09 -0.48 18.47
N LYS A 93 -54.42 -0.52 18.42
CA LYS A 93 -55.21 -0.68 17.18
C LYS A 93 -54.89 0.39 16.12
N THR A 94 -54.51 1.59 16.57
CA THR A 94 -54.09 2.70 15.70
C THR A 94 -52.86 2.34 14.88
N PHE A 95 -51.81 1.77 15.50
CA PHE A 95 -50.60 1.35 14.80
C PHE A 95 -50.84 0.17 13.85
N VAL A 96 -51.67 -0.79 14.27
CA VAL A 96 -52.08 -1.91 13.41
C VAL A 96 -52.80 -1.40 12.16
N ARG A 97 -53.72 -0.44 12.31
CA ARG A 97 -54.46 0.16 11.20
C ARG A 97 -53.54 0.90 10.23
N ILE A 98 -52.60 1.69 10.74
CA ILE A 98 -51.61 2.41 9.92
C ILE A 98 -50.81 1.40 9.07
N ALA A 99 -50.33 0.32 9.68
CA ALA A 99 -49.59 -0.72 8.96
C ALA A 99 -50.47 -1.43 7.91
N GLN A 100 -51.74 -1.73 8.22
CA GLN A 100 -52.69 -2.33 7.27
C GLN A 100 -52.99 -1.41 6.08
N ASP A 101 -53.22 -0.12 6.34
CA ASP A 101 -53.47 0.89 5.30
C ASP A 101 -52.23 1.03 4.38
N HIS A 102 -51.02 0.99 4.94
CA HIS A 102 -49.76 1.01 4.18
C HIS A 102 -49.58 -0.25 3.31
N LEU A 103 -49.83 -1.44 3.86
CA LEU A 103 -49.78 -2.70 3.10
C LEU A 103 -50.78 -2.67 1.93
N LYS A 104 -52.01 -2.19 2.19
CA LYS A 104 -53.04 -2.04 1.16
C LYS A 104 -52.62 -1.06 0.05
N ALA A 105 -52.02 0.07 0.41
CA ALA A 105 -51.53 1.05 -0.55
C ALA A 105 -50.44 0.49 -1.48
N HIS A 106 -49.68 -0.52 -1.02
CA HIS A 106 -48.68 -1.23 -1.82
C HIS A 106 -49.18 -2.54 -2.44
N GLY A 107 -50.50 -2.81 -2.37
CA GLY A 107 -51.09 -4.03 -2.96
C GLY A 107 -50.66 -5.33 -2.25
N LEU A 108 -50.20 -5.24 -1.01
CA LEU A 108 -49.79 -6.38 -0.19
C LEU A 108 -50.97 -6.83 0.69
N ASP A 109 -51.46 -8.05 0.46
CA ASP A 109 -52.55 -8.63 1.24
C ASP A 109 -51.98 -9.52 2.37
N PRO A 110 -52.18 -9.16 3.66
CA PRO A 110 -51.79 -9.97 4.82
C PRO A 110 -52.27 -11.42 4.78
N SER A 111 -53.39 -11.72 4.11
CA SER A 111 -53.95 -13.07 4.03
C SER A 111 -53.19 -13.98 3.07
N GLN A 112 -52.39 -13.42 2.16
CA GLN A 112 -51.57 -14.16 1.19
C GLN A 112 -50.17 -14.48 1.71
N GLY A 113 -49.86 -14.16 2.96
CA GLY A 113 -48.55 -14.46 3.55
C GLY A 113 -48.25 -15.97 3.56
N SER A 114 -47.07 -16.36 3.09
CA SER A 114 -46.62 -17.76 3.05
C SER A 114 -46.77 -18.46 4.41
N VAL A 115 -47.16 -19.73 4.39
CA VAL A 115 -47.25 -20.57 5.60
C VAL A 115 -46.02 -21.46 5.63
N LEU A 116 -45.12 -21.19 6.58
CA LEU A 116 -43.94 -22.00 6.80
C LEU A 116 -44.26 -23.11 7.83
N PRO A 117 -43.52 -24.23 7.83
CA PRO A 117 -43.63 -25.23 8.89
C PRO A 117 -43.48 -24.60 10.27
N ASN A 118 -44.26 -25.07 11.25
CA ASN A 118 -44.14 -24.60 12.62
C ASN A 118 -42.92 -25.28 13.26
N ILE A 119 -41.76 -24.62 13.19
CA ILE A 119 -40.48 -25.17 13.66
C ILE A 119 -40.36 -25.03 15.18
N GLY A 120 -40.14 -26.14 15.86
CA GLY A 120 -39.85 -26.22 17.30
C GLY A 120 -38.62 -27.10 17.53
N PHE A 121 -37.71 -26.63 18.38
CA PHE A 121 -36.55 -27.39 18.85
C PHE A 121 -36.05 -26.78 20.16
N THR A 122 -35.24 -27.55 20.90
CA THR A 122 -34.65 -27.09 22.16
C THR A 122 -33.38 -26.27 21.89
N LEU A 123 -33.38 -25.02 22.34
CA LEU A 123 -32.24 -24.12 22.32
C LEU A 123 -31.30 -24.41 23.50
N PRO A 124 -29.99 -24.16 23.35
CA PRO A 124 -29.08 -24.10 24.49
C PRO A 124 -29.58 -23.08 25.53
N PRO A 125 -29.33 -23.31 26.84
CA PRO A 125 -29.72 -22.37 27.87
C PRO A 125 -29.14 -20.97 27.62
N LEU A 126 -30.00 -19.96 27.61
CA LEU A 126 -29.57 -18.57 27.53
C LEU A 126 -28.76 -18.20 28.78
N GLN A 127 -27.62 -17.56 28.57
CA GLN A 127 -26.77 -17.07 29.66
C GLN A 127 -27.29 -15.80 30.33
N GLY A 128 -28.32 -15.12 29.79
CA GLY A 128 -28.94 -13.90 30.35
C GLY A 128 -30.46 -14.03 30.54
N ARG A 129 -31.11 -13.03 31.15
CA ARG A 129 -32.57 -12.93 31.29
C ARG A 129 -33.24 -12.34 30.06
N THR A 130 -32.55 -11.44 29.38
CA THR A 130 -32.93 -10.89 28.07
C THR A 130 -31.94 -11.36 27.01
N LEU A 131 -32.28 -11.20 25.74
CA LEU A 131 -31.35 -11.46 24.64
C LEU A 131 -30.12 -10.56 24.72
N ASP A 132 -30.32 -9.27 25.02
CA ASP A 132 -29.22 -8.31 25.15
C ASP A 132 -28.25 -8.74 26.26
N GLU A 133 -28.76 -9.15 27.42
CA GLU A 133 -27.92 -9.65 28.52
C GLU A 133 -27.21 -10.97 28.14
N HIS A 134 -27.87 -11.84 27.38
CA HIS A 134 -27.26 -13.06 26.88
C HIS A 134 -26.07 -12.76 25.98
N PHE A 135 -26.24 -11.88 24.98
CA PHE A 135 -25.16 -11.47 24.07
C PHE A 135 -24.04 -10.72 24.80
N TYR A 136 -24.38 -9.85 25.74
CA TYR A 136 -23.38 -9.17 26.56
C TYR A 136 -22.52 -10.16 27.34
N ARG A 137 -23.13 -11.15 28.01
CA ARG A 137 -22.40 -12.15 28.81
C ARG A 137 -21.50 -13.04 27.95
N ILE A 138 -22.00 -13.57 26.83
CA ILE A 138 -21.17 -14.40 25.94
C ILE A 138 -20.04 -13.58 25.30
N GLY A 139 -20.30 -12.31 24.94
CA GLY A 139 -19.29 -11.40 24.42
C GLY A 139 -18.21 -11.10 25.46
N ALA A 140 -18.61 -10.83 26.71
CA ALA A 140 -17.67 -10.59 27.81
C ALA A 140 -16.79 -11.80 28.10
N THR A 141 -17.36 -13.02 28.09
CA THR A 141 -16.60 -14.26 28.25
C THR A 141 -15.66 -14.50 27.06
N ALA A 142 -16.13 -14.32 25.83
CA ALA A 142 -15.33 -14.53 24.62
C ALA A 142 -14.18 -13.51 24.46
N ALA A 143 -14.33 -12.32 25.04
CA ALA A 143 -13.30 -11.28 25.05
C ALA A 143 -12.13 -11.61 25.99
N GLN A 144 -12.33 -12.45 27.01
CA GLN A 144 -11.34 -12.74 28.05
C GLN A 144 -10.55 -14.02 27.75
N PRO A 145 -9.24 -14.08 28.09
CA PRO A 145 -8.46 -13.08 28.84
C PRO A 145 -7.90 -11.91 28.00
N TRP A 146 -8.04 -11.95 26.67
CA TRP A 146 -7.38 -11.03 25.75
C TRP A 146 -7.74 -9.55 25.94
N LEU A 147 -8.95 -9.23 26.38
CA LEU A 147 -9.31 -7.85 26.68
C LEU A 147 -8.48 -7.29 27.84
N THR A 148 -8.29 -8.07 28.90
CA THR A 148 -7.45 -7.67 30.04
C THR A 148 -6.01 -7.50 29.61
N LEU A 149 -5.45 -8.46 28.86
CA LEU A 149 -4.09 -8.37 28.32
C LEU A 149 -3.91 -7.15 27.40
N ALA A 150 -4.89 -6.85 26.55
CA ALA A 150 -4.85 -5.67 25.67
C ALA A 150 -4.88 -4.37 26.47
N GLN A 151 -5.72 -4.28 27.51
CA GLN A 151 -5.80 -3.11 28.40
C GLN A 151 -4.51 -2.94 29.20
N ASP A 152 -3.94 -4.03 29.71
CA ASP A 152 -2.68 -4.02 30.45
C ASP A 152 -1.51 -3.56 29.57
N LEU A 153 -1.42 -4.04 28.32
CA LEU A 153 -0.40 -3.60 27.37
C LEU A 153 -0.58 -2.13 26.98
N ALA A 154 -1.81 -1.67 26.76
CA ALA A 154 -2.12 -0.27 26.43
C ALA A 154 -1.79 0.69 27.59
N ALA A 155 -1.91 0.24 28.84
CA ALA A 155 -1.59 1.02 30.03
C ALA A 155 -0.11 0.92 30.44
N ALA A 156 0.61 -0.11 29.99
CA ALA A 156 2.01 -0.31 30.34
C ALA A 156 2.92 0.74 29.70
N GLN A 157 3.97 1.11 30.43
CA GLN A 157 5.12 1.80 29.86
C GLN A 157 6.13 0.75 29.39
N LEU A 158 6.57 0.85 28.14
CA LEU A 158 7.62 -0.04 27.63
C LEU A 158 8.96 0.28 28.30
N PRO A 159 9.83 -0.72 28.50
CA PRO A 159 11.21 -0.48 28.90
C PRO A 159 11.94 0.46 27.92
N PRO A 160 13.01 1.13 28.35
CA PRO A 160 13.84 1.92 27.44
C PRO A 160 14.28 1.11 26.22
N LYS A 161 14.23 1.74 25.05
CA LYS A 161 14.68 1.14 23.79
C LYS A 161 16.19 0.83 23.90
N PRO A 162 16.67 -0.32 23.40
CA PRO A 162 18.10 -0.61 23.36
C PRO A 162 18.87 0.41 22.53
N ASP A 163 20.05 0.82 23.03
CA ASP A 163 21.03 1.63 22.29
C ASP A 163 21.94 0.78 21.40
N HIS A 164 22.08 -0.51 21.73
CA HIS A 164 22.94 -1.45 21.03
C HIS A 164 22.18 -2.75 20.73
N TRP A 165 22.20 -3.14 19.45
CA TRP A 165 21.59 -4.37 18.97
C TRP A 165 22.65 -5.46 18.77
N HIS A 166 22.33 -6.68 19.19
CA HIS A 166 23.17 -7.84 18.98
C HIS A 166 22.75 -8.55 17.68
N ILE A 167 23.71 -8.77 16.79
CA ILE A 167 23.48 -9.42 15.51
C ILE A 167 23.62 -10.93 15.68
N GLN A 168 22.51 -11.64 15.76
CA GLN A 168 22.46 -13.10 15.78
C GLN A 168 21.15 -13.61 15.16
N ALA A 169 21.17 -14.80 14.56
CA ALA A 169 19.98 -15.43 14.03
C ALA A 169 18.99 -15.82 15.14
N GLY A 170 17.70 -15.72 14.83
CA GLY A 170 16.64 -16.00 15.80
C GLY A 170 16.39 -14.83 16.76
N TRP A 171 15.75 -15.11 17.88
CA TRP A 171 15.36 -14.09 18.85
C TRP A 171 16.49 -13.71 19.80
N THR A 172 16.61 -12.40 20.04
CA THR A 172 17.45 -11.81 21.07
C THR A 172 16.58 -10.99 22.00
N ARG A 173 16.61 -11.26 23.30
CA ARG A 173 15.95 -10.48 24.34
C ARG A 173 16.92 -9.42 24.86
N TYR A 174 16.40 -8.22 25.12
CA TYR A 174 17.13 -7.09 25.71
C TYR A 174 16.42 -6.65 26.98
N LEU A 175 17.15 -6.68 28.09
CA LEU A 175 16.67 -6.35 29.41
C LEU A 175 17.31 -5.07 29.92
N PHE A 176 16.49 -4.24 30.54
CA PHE A 176 16.91 -3.01 31.18
C PHE A 176 16.62 -3.12 32.68
N MET A 177 17.65 -2.94 33.49
CA MET A 177 17.59 -3.03 34.95
C MET A 177 17.39 -1.64 35.56
N GLU A 178 16.81 -1.60 36.77
CA GLU A 178 16.58 -0.34 37.50
C GLU A 178 17.89 0.41 37.84
N ASP A 179 19.02 -0.29 37.88
CA ASP A 179 20.35 0.29 38.11
C ASP A 179 20.95 0.97 36.86
N GLY A 180 20.20 0.98 35.74
CA GLY A 180 20.61 1.55 34.46
C GLY A 180 21.47 0.62 33.61
N SER A 181 21.75 -0.61 34.06
CA SER A 181 22.43 -1.60 33.25
C SER A 181 21.47 -2.26 32.24
N SER A 182 22.03 -2.69 31.11
CA SER A 182 21.29 -3.45 30.11
C SER A 182 22.10 -4.66 29.66
N TYR A 183 21.43 -5.78 29.41
CA TYR A 183 22.07 -6.96 28.82
C TYR A 183 21.15 -7.60 27.79
N SER A 184 21.76 -8.34 26.88
CA SER A 184 21.05 -9.11 25.86
C SER A 184 21.37 -10.59 25.96
N GLU A 185 20.42 -11.42 25.57
CA GLU A 185 20.58 -12.87 25.55
C GLU A 185 19.74 -13.51 24.44
N TYR A 186 20.19 -14.66 23.95
CA TYR A 186 19.41 -15.47 23.04
C TYR A 186 18.21 -16.10 23.74
N VAL A 187 17.06 -16.12 23.05
CA VAL A 187 15.85 -16.84 23.47
C VAL A 187 15.28 -17.58 22.26
N GLU A 188 14.55 -18.67 22.47
CA GLU A 188 13.94 -19.41 21.35
C GLU A 188 12.68 -18.70 20.81
N TYR A 189 11.98 -17.98 21.68
CA TYR A 189 10.77 -17.20 21.41
C TYR A 189 10.66 -16.07 22.45
N PRO A 190 9.76 -15.08 22.28
CA PRO A 190 9.58 -14.02 23.26
C PRO A 190 9.10 -14.58 24.62
N GLU A 191 10.00 -14.61 25.59
CA GLU A 191 9.76 -15.04 26.96
C GLU A 191 10.43 -14.11 27.97
N PHE A 192 9.95 -14.14 29.21
CA PHE A 192 10.51 -13.43 30.36
C PHE A 192 10.42 -14.32 31.61
N GLU A 193 11.52 -14.44 32.35
CA GLU A 193 11.62 -15.31 33.55
C GLU A 193 11.12 -16.76 33.33
N GLY A 194 11.43 -17.34 32.16
CA GLY A 194 11.04 -18.71 31.79
C GLY A 194 9.54 -18.88 31.51
N ARG A 195 8.81 -17.79 31.28
CA ARG A 195 7.41 -17.79 30.86
C ARG A 195 7.24 -17.10 29.51
N PRO A 196 6.44 -17.66 28.59
CA PRO A 196 6.13 -17.00 27.33
C PRO A 196 5.48 -15.64 27.58
N GLU A 197 5.85 -14.64 26.78
CA GLU A 197 5.21 -13.33 26.82
C GLU A 197 3.74 -13.45 26.39
N GLU A 198 2.82 -12.91 27.19
CA GLU A 198 1.38 -12.95 26.94
C GLU A 198 0.89 -11.73 26.15
N MET A 199 1.67 -10.65 26.12
CA MET A 199 1.29 -9.42 25.42
C MET A 199 2.49 -8.61 24.97
N PHE A 200 2.53 -8.26 23.68
CA PHE A 200 3.59 -7.44 23.12
C PHE A 200 3.15 -6.76 21.81
N VAL A 201 3.86 -5.69 21.47
CA VAL A 201 3.78 -5.04 20.16
C VAL A 201 4.81 -5.68 19.24
N PHE A 202 4.49 -5.83 17.96
CA PHE A 202 5.28 -6.61 17.01
C PHE A 202 5.19 -6.01 15.60
N ASP A 203 6.32 -6.02 14.90
CA ASP A 203 6.44 -5.56 13.51
C ASP A 203 7.50 -6.38 12.76
N VAL A 204 7.29 -6.63 11.46
CA VAL A 204 8.14 -7.49 10.63
C VAL A 204 8.52 -6.81 9.32
N GLU A 205 9.81 -6.90 8.98
CA GLU A 205 10.32 -6.54 7.68
C GLU A 205 10.60 -7.76 6.80
N THR A 206 10.40 -7.57 5.50
CA THR A 206 10.52 -8.60 4.46
C THR A 206 11.22 -8.02 3.24
N MET A 207 11.77 -8.86 2.35
CA MET A 207 12.37 -8.41 1.08
C MET A 207 11.62 -9.00 -0.13
N PRO A 208 10.51 -8.38 -0.59
CA PRO A 208 9.58 -9.01 -1.54
C PRO A 208 10.18 -9.36 -2.91
N ALA A 209 11.25 -8.69 -3.32
CA ALA A 209 11.98 -9.01 -4.54
C ALA A 209 12.66 -10.39 -4.48
N TYR A 210 12.93 -10.89 -3.27
CA TYR A 210 13.62 -12.16 -3.03
C TYR A 210 12.69 -13.21 -2.41
N SER A 211 11.92 -12.83 -1.38
CA SER A 211 11.05 -13.74 -0.63
C SER A 211 9.96 -12.97 0.13
N PRO A 212 8.74 -13.52 0.24
CA PRO A 212 7.70 -12.94 1.08
C PRO A 212 7.91 -13.18 2.58
N TYR A 213 8.86 -14.02 2.99
CA TYR A 213 9.09 -14.39 4.38
C TYR A 213 9.88 -13.33 5.16
N ALA A 214 9.89 -13.46 6.49
CA ALA A 214 10.54 -12.49 7.37
C ALA A 214 12.05 -12.47 7.18
N VAL A 215 12.63 -11.26 7.17
CA VAL A 215 14.08 -11.06 7.24
C VAL A 215 14.50 -10.49 8.59
N MET A 216 13.63 -9.69 9.22
CA MET A 216 13.88 -9.02 10.49
C MET A 216 12.54 -8.76 11.18
N ALA A 217 12.53 -8.75 12.51
CA ALA A 217 11.38 -8.30 13.28
C ALA A 217 11.80 -7.69 14.61
N CYS A 218 10.96 -6.81 15.14
CA CYS A 218 11.10 -6.28 16.48
C CYS A 218 9.83 -6.54 17.29
N ALA A 219 10.00 -6.74 18.59
CA ALA A 219 8.89 -6.80 19.53
C ALA A 219 9.22 -6.08 20.84
N ALA A 220 8.18 -5.58 21.50
CA ALA A 220 8.31 -4.97 22.83
C ALA A 220 7.15 -5.39 23.72
N SER A 221 7.46 -5.93 24.90
CA SER A 221 6.52 -6.16 25.98
C SER A 221 6.72 -5.13 27.09
N LYS A 222 5.91 -5.20 28.15
CA LYS A 222 6.16 -4.43 29.37
C LYS A 222 7.44 -4.87 30.11
N ASN A 223 7.98 -6.05 29.81
CA ASN A 223 9.13 -6.63 30.52
C ASN A 223 10.44 -6.43 29.75
N ALA A 224 10.43 -6.51 28.41
CA ALA A 224 11.65 -6.53 27.61
C ALA A 224 11.43 -6.09 26.16
N TRP A 225 12.54 -5.77 25.49
CA TRP A 225 12.62 -5.64 24.04
C TRP A 225 13.15 -6.92 23.40
N TYR A 226 12.75 -7.16 22.15
CA TYR A 226 13.17 -8.34 21.39
C TYR A 226 13.49 -7.94 19.94
N SER A 227 14.53 -8.54 19.38
CA SER A 227 14.81 -8.50 17.94
C SER A 227 14.91 -9.92 17.41
N TRP A 228 14.36 -10.16 16.23
CA TRP A 228 14.54 -11.40 15.48
C TRP A 228 15.24 -11.12 14.17
N ILE A 229 16.26 -11.90 13.84
CA ILE A 229 16.97 -11.79 12.56
C ILE A 229 16.93 -13.15 11.86
N SER A 230 16.60 -13.13 10.57
CA SER A 230 16.53 -14.34 9.77
C SER A 230 17.93 -14.95 9.59
N PRO A 231 18.10 -16.27 9.79
CA PRO A 231 19.37 -16.95 9.46
C PRO A 231 19.71 -16.85 7.96
N TRP A 232 18.71 -16.65 7.10
CA TRP A 232 18.93 -16.40 5.67
C TRP A 232 19.58 -15.05 5.41
N LEU A 233 19.12 -13.99 6.09
CA LEU A 233 19.70 -12.64 5.95
C LEU A 233 21.17 -12.60 6.40
N LEU A 234 21.52 -13.38 7.43
CA LEU A 234 22.90 -13.49 7.91
C LEU A 234 23.80 -14.39 7.04
N GLY A 235 23.23 -15.12 6.08
CA GLY A 235 23.95 -16.08 5.25
C GLY A 235 24.24 -17.41 5.94
N GLU A 236 23.60 -17.68 7.08
CA GLU A 236 23.70 -18.95 7.81
C GLU A 236 22.82 -20.04 7.20
N SER A 237 21.76 -19.65 6.50
CA SER A 237 20.85 -20.53 5.77
C SER A 237 20.71 -20.10 4.31
N SER A 238 20.60 -21.06 3.39
CA SER A 238 20.24 -20.79 1.99
C SER A 238 18.74 -20.74 1.76
N ASP A 239 17.92 -21.13 2.74
CA ASP A 239 16.46 -21.15 2.62
C ASP A 239 15.85 -19.81 3.07
N PRO A 240 15.26 -19.03 2.15
CA PRO A 240 14.65 -17.76 2.49
C PRO A 240 13.28 -17.90 3.19
N LYS A 241 12.75 -19.12 3.36
CA LYS A 241 11.41 -19.37 3.91
C LYS A 241 11.41 -19.48 5.44
N GLN A 242 11.85 -18.42 6.11
CA GLN A 242 11.96 -18.38 7.57
C GLN A 242 10.69 -17.81 8.22
N LEU A 243 10.13 -18.52 9.20
CA LEU A 243 8.99 -18.09 10.01
C LEU A 243 9.45 -17.80 11.44
N ILE A 244 8.78 -16.84 12.08
CA ILE A 244 9.13 -16.33 13.40
C ILE A 244 8.38 -17.13 14.48
N PRO A 245 9.06 -17.82 15.40
CA PRO A 245 8.42 -18.60 16.45
C PRO A 245 7.95 -17.71 17.61
N PHE A 246 6.71 -17.89 18.07
CA PHE A 246 6.16 -17.27 19.28
C PHE A 246 6.06 -18.23 20.47
N GLY A 247 6.39 -19.51 20.27
CA GLY A 247 6.41 -20.52 21.33
C GLY A 247 5.08 -21.24 21.49
N ASP A 248 4.69 -21.57 22.72
CA ASP A 248 3.51 -22.41 22.97
C ASP A 248 2.21 -21.77 22.42
N PRO A 249 1.51 -22.41 21.45
CA PRO A 249 0.29 -21.88 20.84
C PRO A 249 -0.93 -21.96 21.78
N THR A 250 -0.82 -22.67 22.90
CA THR A 250 -1.90 -22.79 23.89
C THR A 250 -1.95 -21.63 24.87
N VAL A 251 -0.91 -20.79 24.92
CA VAL A 251 -0.86 -19.60 25.77
C VAL A 251 -1.77 -18.50 25.20
N PRO A 252 -2.75 -17.98 25.96
CA PRO A 252 -3.52 -16.81 25.56
C PRO A 252 -2.60 -15.61 25.39
N ARG A 253 -2.52 -15.10 24.15
CA ARG A 253 -1.59 -14.02 23.81
C ARG A 253 -2.27 -12.90 23.02
N VAL A 254 -1.91 -11.65 23.30
CA VAL A 254 -2.28 -10.48 22.48
C VAL A 254 -1.05 -9.93 21.78
N VAL A 255 -1.11 -9.87 20.46
CA VAL A 255 -0.05 -9.27 19.64
C VAL A 255 -0.62 -8.04 18.95
N VAL A 256 -0.01 -6.90 19.18
CA VAL A 256 -0.44 -5.63 18.60
C VAL A 256 0.50 -5.25 17.46
N GLY A 257 -0.04 -4.85 16.32
CA GLY A 257 0.73 -4.32 15.21
C GLY A 257 -0.03 -3.23 14.46
N HIS A 258 0.57 -2.71 13.40
CA HIS A 258 -0.09 -1.78 12.49
C HIS A 258 -0.24 -2.43 11.12
N ASN A 259 -1.49 -2.63 10.66
CA ASN A 259 -1.76 -3.52 9.53
C ASN A 259 -1.26 -4.97 9.79
N VAL A 260 -1.41 -5.42 11.04
CA VAL A 260 -0.81 -6.62 11.65
C VAL A 260 -1.05 -7.94 10.90
N SER A 261 -2.06 -7.98 10.02
CA SER A 261 -2.30 -9.15 9.16
C SER A 261 -1.11 -9.49 8.26
N TYR A 262 -0.30 -8.49 7.90
CA TYR A 262 0.94 -8.68 7.14
C TYR A 262 1.97 -9.46 7.97
N ASP A 263 2.18 -9.01 9.20
CA ASP A 263 3.13 -9.57 10.17
C ASP A 263 2.70 -10.96 10.65
N ARG A 264 1.39 -11.12 10.91
CA ARG A 264 0.77 -12.40 11.30
C ARG A 264 1.13 -13.53 10.32
N GLY A 265 1.19 -13.23 9.02
CA GLY A 265 1.57 -14.21 8.00
C GLY A 265 3.02 -14.68 8.08
N ARG A 266 3.85 -14.11 8.96
CA ARG A 266 5.25 -14.49 9.17
C ARG A 266 5.47 -15.23 10.50
N VAL A 267 4.41 -15.45 11.26
CA VAL A 267 4.45 -16.17 12.54
C VAL A 267 4.27 -17.67 12.29
N LEU A 268 5.16 -18.47 12.89
CA LEU A 268 5.21 -19.92 12.68
C LEU A 268 3.92 -20.63 13.11
N GLU A 269 3.43 -20.31 14.31
CA GLU A 269 2.31 -21.01 14.94
C GLU A 269 0.96 -20.74 14.23
N GLU A 270 0.85 -19.66 13.45
CA GLU A 270 -0.36 -19.32 12.71
C GLU A 270 -0.66 -20.27 11.55
N TYR A 271 0.29 -21.15 11.21
CA TYR A 271 0.13 -22.23 10.24
C TYR A 271 -0.23 -23.57 10.89
N ASN A 272 -0.48 -23.61 12.21
CA ASN A 272 -0.91 -24.82 12.91
C ASN A 272 -2.42 -25.11 12.69
N ILE A 273 -2.74 -26.32 12.24
CA ILE A 273 -4.12 -26.76 11.98
C ILE A 273 -5.03 -26.78 13.23
N HIS A 274 -4.44 -26.92 14.42
CA HIS A 274 -5.18 -26.93 15.68
C HIS A 274 -5.53 -25.53 16.19
N GLY A 275 -5.05 -24.49 15.50
CA GLY A 275 -5.24 -23.08 15.87
C GLY A 275 -4.38 -22.65 17.06
N THR A 276 -4.37 -21.34 17.32
CA THR A 276 -3.62 -20.72 18.42
C THR A 276 -4.56 -19.96 19.36
N GLN A 277 -4.10 -19.73 20.60
CA GLN A 277 -4.70 -18.77 21.51
C GLN A 277 -4.10 -17.36 21.35
N THR A 278 -3.31 -17.12 20.30
CA THR A 278 -2.82 -15.79 19.92
C THR A 278 -3.94 -15.00 19.24
N ARG A 279 -4.13 -13.74 19.64
CA ARG A 279 -5.05 -12.80 19.01
C ARG A 279 -4.29 -11.56 18.58
N PHE A 280 -4.47 -11.18 17.33
CA PHE A 280 -3.83 -10.02 16.74
C PHE A 280 -4.78 -8.82 16.80
N LEU A 281 -4.28 -7.69 17.29
CA LEU A 281 -4.98 -6.41 17.33
C LEU A 281 -4.27 -5.42 16.40
N ASP A 282 -5.06 -4.82 15.51
CA ASP A 282 -4.56 -3.90 14.50
C ASP A 282 -4.86 -2.46 14.89
N THR A 283 -3.82 -1.67 15.15
CA THR A 283 -3.95 -0.23 15.44
C THR A 283 -4.55 0.56 14.28
N MET A 284 -4.32 0.14 13.02
CA MET A 284 -4.99 0.71 11.85
C MET A 284 -6.50 0.46 11.92
N ALA A 285 -6.93 -0.76 12.24
CA ALA A 285 -8.35 -1.10 12.32
C ALA A 285 -9.06 -0.38 13.49
N LEU A 286 -8.41 -0.28 14.65
CA LEU A 286 -8.91 0.48 15.79
C LEU A 286 -9.05 1.96 15.45
N HIS A 287 -8.05 2.55 14.79
CA HIS A 287 -8.13 3.91 14.28
C HIS A 287 -9.31 4.08 13.30
N VAL A 288 -9.45 3.18 12.32
CA VAL A 288 -10.53 3.25 11.31
C VAL A 288 -11.91 3.21 11.97
N ALA A 289 -12.08 2.41 13.03
CA ALA A 289 -13.35 2.31 13.75
C ALA A 289 -13.75 3.60 14.48
N VAL A 290 -12.78 4.46 14.85
CA VAL A 290 -13.03 5.66 15.68
C VAL A 290 -12.88 6.97 14.89
N LYS A 291 -11.80 7.10 14.11
CA LYS A 291 -11.41 8.32 13.38
C LYS A 291 -11.08 8.04 11.92
N GLY A 292 -11.56 6.95 11.32
CA GLY A 292 -11.30 6.62 9.92
C GLY A 292 -12.05 7.50 8.91
N ILE A 293 -11.52 7.57 7.69
CA ILE A 293 -12.15 8.26 6.55
C ILE A 293 -12.84 7.30 5.59
N SER A 294 -14.04 7.70 5.13
CA SER A 294 -14.75 7.00 4.06
C SER A 294 -14.09 7.19 2.68
N SER A 295 -14.43 6.32 1.72
CA SER A 295 -13.91 6.41 0.35
C SER A 295 -14.22 7.74 -0.35
N HIS A 296 -15.39 8.32 -0.09
CA HIS A 296 -15.80 9.61 -0.65
C HIS A 296 -15.09 10.80 0.01
N GLN A 297 -14.68 10.65 1.28
CA GLN A 297 -13.94 11.69 2.02
C GLN A 297 -12.45 11.72 1.68
N ARG A 298 -11.86 10.59 1.30
CA ARG A 298 -10.41 10.47 1.00
C ARG A 298 -9.89 11.53 0.02
N PRO A 299 -10.53 11.78 -1.15
CA PRO A 299 -10.05 12.81 -2.08
C PRO A 299 -10.02 14.22 -1.47
N ALA A 300 -11.05 14.58 -0.71
CA ALA A 300 -11.15 15.89 -0.04
C ALA A 300 -10.08 16.04 1.05
N TRP A 301 -9.89 15.00 1.87
CA TRP A 301 -8.85 14.99 2.90
C TRP A 301 -7.44 15.08 2.29
N MET A 302 -7.18 14.39 1.18
CA MET A 302 -5.90 14.46 0.48
C MET A 302 -5.62 15.86 -0.10
N GLN A 303 -6.64 16.53 -0.63
CA GLN A 303 -6.51 17.93 -1.08
C GLN A 303 -6.24 18.85 0.09
N TYR A 304 -6.95 18.68 1.20
CA TYR A 304 -6.74 19.45 2.43
C TYR A 304 -5.32 19.27 2.97
N ARG A 305 -4.84 18.02 3.09
CA ARG A 305 -3.48 17.71 3.54
C ARG A 305 -2.42 18.39 2.68
N LYS A 306 -2.53 18.26 1.35
CA LYS A 306 -1.60 18.92 0.41
C LYS A 306 -1.62 20.44 0.55
N SER A 307 -2.79 21.03 0.77
CA SER A 307 -2.93 22.47 1.00
C SER A 307 -2.24 22.88 2.31
N LYS A 308 -2.38 22.09 3.37
CA LYS A 308 -1.76 22.34 4.69
C LYS A 308 -0.23 22.17 4.63
N GLU A 309 0.25 21.13 3.96
CA GLU A 309 1.68 20.91 3.68
C GLU A 309 2.27 22.09 2.88
N LYS A 310 1.62 22.51 1.80
CA LYS A 310 2.07 23.66 1.01
C LYS A 310 2.07 24.97 1.81
N ALA A 311 1.05 25.21 2.63
CA ALA A 311 1.00 26.39 3.49
C ALA A 311 2.11 26.38 4.54
N LYS A 312 2.46 25.19 5.07
CA LYS A 312 3.60 25.01 5.96
C LYS A 312 4.92 25.28 5.23
N GLU A 313 5.14 24.67 4.07
CA GLU A 313 6.35 24.90 3.25
C GLU A 313 6.55 26.38 2.91
N GLN A 314 5.51 27.07 2.45
CA GLN A 314 5.56 28.51 2.15
C GLN A 314 5.92 29.36 3.36
N ARG A 315 5.52 28.90 4.55
CA ARG A 315 5.80 29.59 5.79
C ARG A 315 7.20 29.32 6.32
N ASP A 316 7.66 28.08 6.25
CA ASP A 316 9.03 27.69 6.59
C ASP A 316 10.01 28.43 5.65
N GLU A 317 9.70 28.51 4.35
CA GLU A 317 10.43 29.32 3.37
C GLU A 317 10.41 30.81 3.73
N ALA A 318 9.27 31.36 4.15
CA ALA A 318 9.19 32.75 4.61
C ALA A 318 10.06 33.01 5.85
N ILE A 319 10.07 32.08 6.83
CA ILE A 319 10.92 32.18 8.02
C ILE A 319 12.40 32.15 7.62
N GLU A 320 12.79 31.23 6.74
CA GLU A 320 14.18 31.13 6.25
C GLU A 320 14.61 32.40 5.50
N THR A 321 13.76 32.95 4.64
CA THR A 321 14.08 34.20 3.92
C THR A 321 14.28 35.38 4.88
N VAL A 322 13.52 35.44 5.98
CA VAL A 322 13.72 36.47 7.02
C VAL A 322 15.06 36.27 7.74
N TYR A 323 15.44 35.03 8.05
CA TYR A 323 16.76 34.74 8.62
C TYR A 323 17.91 35.10 7.68
N GLU A 324 17.78 34.78 6.38
CA GLU A 324 18.77 35.16 5.37
C GLU A 324 18.92 36.68 5.25
N LEU A 325 17.79 37.42 5.22
CA LEU A 325 17.79 38.88 5.19
C LEU A 325 18.43 39.50 6.42
N LEU A 326 18.18 38.94 7.61
CA LEU A 326 18.83 39.38 8.86
C LEU A 326 20.35 39.18 8.80
N ARG A 327 20.82 38.02 8.32
CA ARG A 327 22.25 37.75 8.15
C ARG A 327 22.90 38.71 7.14
N GLU A 328 22.24 38.98 6.02
CA GLU A 328 22.72 39.98 5.05
C GLU A 328 22.77 41.39 5.63
N ALA A 329 21.76 41.77 6.41
CA ALA A 329 21.70 43.08 7.05
C ALA A 329 22.82 43.25 8.09
N GLU A 330 23.11 42.21 8.87
CA GLU A 330 24.23 42.17 9.82
C GLU A 330 25.59 42.34 9.12
N GLU A 331 25.83 41.61 8.03
CA GLU A 331 27.06 41.78 7.24
C GLU A 331 27.21 43.18 6.62
N ARG A 332 26.10 43.80 6.18
CA ARG A 332 26.11 45.17 5.66
C ARG A 332 26.37 46.18 6.77
N LEU A 333 25.83 45.95 7.96
CA LEU A 333 26.04 46.78 9.13
C LEU A 333 27.52 46.82 9.56
N GLU A 334 28.23 45.69 9.47
CA GLU A 334 29.67 45.61 9.76
C GLU A 334 30.53 46.40 8.77
N ARG A 335 30.10 46.50 7.50
CA ARG A 335 30.84 47.18 6.43
C ARG A 335 30.47 48.66 6.26
N GLU A 336 29.35 49.10 6.83
CA GLU A 336 28.84 50.47 6.68
C GLU A 336 29.54 51.44 7.63
N THR A 337 29.97 52.58 7.07
CA THR A 337 30.70 53.63 7.80
C THR A 337 29.88 54.90 8.00
N ASP A 338 28.78 55.05 7.26
CA ASP A 338 27.84 56.16 7.39
C ASP A 338 26.90 55.97 8.61
N PRO A 339 26.90 56.88 9.60
CA PRO A 339 26.10 56.74 10.81
C PRO A 339 24.59 56.79 10.58
N GLU A 340 24.10 57.50 9.55
CA GLU A 340 22.66 57.56 9.26
C GLU A 340 22.17 56.23 8.67
N ARG A 341 22.93 55.67 7.71
CA ARG A 341 22.62 54.38 7.11
C ARG A 341 22.76 53.22 8.09
N LYS A 342 23.71 53.31 9.02
CA LYS A 342 23.86 52.36 10.11
C LYS A 342 22.62 52.34 11.01
N ALA A 343 22.12 53.51 11.41
CA ALA A 343 20.90 53.62 12.21
C ALA A 343 19.64 53.12 11.46
N ASP A 344 19.58 53.34 10.15
CA ASP A 344 18.50 52.81 9.30
C ASP A 344 18.53 51.26 9.20
N LEU A 345 19.71 50.66 9.01
CA LEU A 345 19.90 49.20 9.00
C LEU A 345 19.50 48.57 10.35
N GLU A 346 19.93 49.16 11.48
CA GLU A 346 19.56 48.71 12.83
C GLU A 346 18.05 48.84 13.12
N ARG A 347 17.34 49.75 12.45
CA ARG A 347 15.88 49.86 12.55
C ARG A 347 15.21 48.73 11.79
N VAL A 348 15.61 48.48 10.55
CA VAL A 348 15.04 47.43 9.69
C VAL A 348 15.28 46.04 10.29
N MET A 349 16.47 45.78 10.86
CA MET A 349 16.76 44.52 11.55
C MET A 349 15.83 44.30 12.75
N ARG A 350 15.59 45.34 13.57
CA ARG A 350 14.64 45.26 14.70
C ARG A 350 13.21 44.99 14.24
N GLU A 351 12.74 45.63 13.17
CA GLU A 351 11.42 45.38 12.61
C GLU A 351 11.27 43.92 12.12
N MET A 352 12.31 43.36 11.50
CA MET A 352 12.35 41.95 11.08
C MET A 352 12.37 40.99 12.29
N GLU A 353 13.19 41.26 13.30
CA GLU A 353 13.25 40.51 14.56
C GLU A 353 11.93 40.55 15.35
N GLU A 354 11.22 41.68 15.35
CA GLU A 354 9.90 41.81 15.98
C GLU A 354 8.82 41.03 15.22
N SER A 355 8.97 40.83 13.90
CA SER A 355 8.03 40.06 13.09
C SER A 355 8.22 38.54 13.20
N LEU A 356 9.43 38.07 13.53
CA LEU A 356 9.78 36.64 13.67
C LEU A 356 8.92 35.89 14.70
N PRO A 357 8.71 36.40 15.93
CA PRO A 357 7.83 35.77 16.91
C PRO A 357 6.41 35.56 16.40
N SER A 358 5.87 36.46 15.56
CA SER A 358 4.53 36.28 14.97
C SER A 358 4.50 35.17 13.92
N LEU A 359 5.58 35.08 13.13
CA LEU A 359 5.79 34.01 12.14
C LEU A 359 6.18 32.68 12.78
N GLN A 360 6.66 32.66 14.04
CA GLN A 360 7.01 31.45 14.80
C GLN A 360 5.92 31.01 15.77
N ALA A 361 5.15 31.94 16.34
CA ALA A 361 4.09 31.62 17.31
C ALA A 361 3.00 30.76 16.67
N ALA A 362 2.61 31.03 15.43
CA ALA A 362 1.67 30.15 14.74
C ALA A 362 2.29 28.78 14.34
N THR A 363 3.57 28.52 14.66
CA THR A 363 4.31 27.25 14.42
C THR A 363 4.25 26.38 15.68
N TYR A 364 4.10 27.01 16.85
CA TYR A 364 4.07 26.39 18.17
C TYR A 364 2.72 26.46 18.88
N THR A 365 1.69 27.05 18.27
CA THR A 365 0.32 26.82 18.73
C THR A 365 -0.05 25.37 18.42
N ALA A 366 0.35 24.46 19.31
CA ALA A 366 -0.59 23.48 19.81
C ALA A 366 -1.86 24.27 20.14
N GLU A 367 -2.87 24.16 19.28
CA GLU A 367 -4.13 24.84 19.53
C GLU A 367 -4.58 24.44 20.94
N PRO A 368 -4.80 25.43 21.84
CA PRO A 368 -5.36 25.13 23.15
C PRO A 368 -6.65 24.31 22.95
N GLU A 369 -6.99 23.48 23.94
CA GLU A 369 -8.21 22.66 23.96
C GLU A 369 -9.53 23.48 23.97
N GLU A 370 -9.54 24.70 23.45
CA GLU A 370 -10.70 25.58 23.38
C GLU A 370 -11.35 25.49 21.98
N ASP A 371 -12.65 25.18 22.00
CA ASP A 371 -13.60 25.06 20.89
C ASP A 371 -13.41 23.92 19.86
N ILE A 372 -13.84 22.73 20.29
CA ILE A 372 -14.24 21.59 19.42
C ILE A 372 -15.25 22.03 18.33
N THR A 373 -15.91 23.19 18.47
CA THR A 373 -16.85 23.76 17.52
C THR A 373 -16.21 24.37 16.26
N GLU A 374 -14.90 24.66 16.25
CA GLU A 374 -14.22 25.25 15.07
C GLU A 374 -13.37 24.25 14.27
N LYS A 375 -13.10 23.05 14.79
CA LYS A 375 -12.26 22.06 14.09
C LYS A 375 -13.00 21.42 12.93
N ARG A 376 -12.40 21.49 11.74
CA ARG A 376 -12.89 20.80 10.55
C ARG A 376 -12.78 19.29 10.73
N TRP A 377 -13.69 18.53 10.11
CA TRP A 377 -13.63 17.06 10.17
C TRP A 377 -12.33 16.52 9.60
N GLU A 378 -11.69 17.24 8.66
CA GLU A 378 -10.39 16.87 8.10
C GLU A 378 -9.24 16.92 9.11
N ASP A 379 -9.34 17.74 10.17
CA ASP A 379 -8.34 17.82 11.25
C ASP A 379 -8.54 16.75 12.32
N LEU A 380 -9.72 16.13 12.38
CA LEU A 380 -10.07 15.11 13.37
C LEU A 380 -9.85 13.68 12.85
N THR A 381 -9.27 13.53 11.65
CA THR A 381 -9.14 12.26 10.95
C THR A 381 -7.83 12.19 10.19
N SER A 382 -7.43 10.98 9.78
CA SER A 382 -6.23 10.75 9.01
C SER A 382 -6.41 9.64 7.99
N ALA A 383 -5.44 9.51 7.08
CA ALA A 383 -5.26 8.28 6.34
C ALA A 383 -4.73 7.16 7.26
N ASN A 384 -4.56 5.98 6.66
CA ASN A 384 -4.35 4.74 7.39
C ASN A 384 -2.87 4.38 7.64
N SER A 385 -1.90 5.19 7.20
CA SER A 385 -0.49 4.85 7.41
C SER A 385 -0.09 5.05 8.88
N LEU A 386 0.87 4.27 9.40
CA LEU A 386 1.35 4.43 10.77
C LEU A 386 1.79 5.87 11.03
N ALA A 387 2.51 6.49 10.10
CA ALA A 387 2.92 7.88 10.18
C ALA A 387 1.75 8.87 10.27
N ASP A 388 0.68 8.67 9.48
CA ASP A 388 -0.51 9.55 9.54
C ASP A 388 -1.30 9.35 10.85
N VAL A 389 -1.42 8.10 11.31
CA VAL A 389 -2.14 7.74 12.54
C VAL A 389 -1.37 8.19 13.79
N ALA A 390 -0.06 8.01 13.81
CA ALA A 390 0.83 8.46 14.87
C ALA A 390 0.83 9.98 15.00
N ARG A 391 0.86 10.69 13.86
CA ARG A 391 0.71 12.14 13.84
C ARG A 391 -0.63 12.58 14.42
N LEU A 392 -1.74 11.91 14.08
CA LEU A 392 -3.08 12.29 14.54
C LEU A 392 -3.30 12.06 16.04
N HIS A 393 -2.82 10.94 16.60
CA HIS A 393 -3.13 10.54 17.98
C HIS A 393 -2.03 10.86 18.99
N CYS A 394 -0.79 10.99 18.53
CA CYS A 394 0.39 11.11 19.38
C CYS A 394 1.27 12.32 19.03
N ASP A 395 0.94 13.08 17.99
CA ASP A 395 1.76 14.19 17.45
C ASP A 395 3.20 13.76 17.07
N ILE A 396 3.40 12.47 16.77
CA ILE A 396 4.69 11.91 16.37
C ILE A 396 4.88 12.08 14.86
N THR A 397 6.02 12.63 14.45
CA THR A 397 6.42 12.69 13.04
C THR A 397 7.44 11.59 12.76
N MET A 398 7.13 10.74 11.78
CA MET A 398 7.97 9.63 11.35
C MET A 398 8.62 9.94 10.00
N ASP A 399 9.86 9.51 9.83
CA ASP A 399 10.56 9.51 8.55
C ASP A 399 10.05 8.35 7.67
N LYS A 400 10.07 8.53 6.35
CA LYS A 400 9.52 7.59 5.35
C LYS A 400 10.59 6.90 4.51
N GLU A 401 11.85 7.32 4.59
CA GLU A 401 12.85 6.94 3.59
C GLU A 401 13.41 5.53 3.81
N THR A 402 13.71 5.14 5.05
CA THR A 402 14.40 3.88 5.41
C THR A 402 13.67 2.60 4.97
N ARG A 403 12.34 2.59 4.97
CA ARG A 403 11.54 1.41 4.58
C ARG A 403 11.72 1.00 3.12
N ASN A 404 11.98 1.97 2.23
CA ASN A 404 12.05 1.69 0.79
C ASN A 404 13.22 0.80 0.43
N ASP A 405 14.27 0.77 1.27
CA ASP A 405 15.47 -0.03 1.04
C ASP A 405 15.13 -1.53 0.98
N PHE A 406 14.22 -2.02 1.83
CA PHE A 406 13.77 -3.43 1.79
C PHE A 406 13.10 -3.83 0.47
N MET A 407 12.68 -2.86 -0.36
CA MET A 407 12.07 -3.12 -1.67
C MET A 407 13.08 -3.15 -2.82
N ILE A 408 14.25 -2.52 -2.67
CA ILE A 408 15.20 -2.29 -3.77
C ILE A 408 16.62 -2.78 -3.49
N ALA A 409 17.01 -2.84 -2.22
CA ALA A 409 18.36 -3.22 -1.79
C ALA A 409 18.56 -4.73 -1.85
N THR A 410 19.82 -5.11 -1.94
CA THR A 410 20.31 -6.49 -1.86
C THR A 410 20.39 -6.97 -0.41
N PRO A 411 20.34 -8.29 -0.14
CA PRO A 411 20.50 -8.82 1.21
C PRO A 411 21.83 -8.41 1.87
N GLU A 412 22.90 -8.29 1.08
CA GLU A 412 24.21 -7.85 1.52
C GLU A 412 24.20 -6.40 2.03
N GLU A 413 23.56 -5.48 1.30
CA GLU A 413 23.41 -4.07 1.70
C GLU A 413 22.57 -3.94 2.99
N ILE A 414 21.47 -4.68 3.09
CA ILE A 414 20.65 -4.71 4.32
C ILE A 414 21.46 -5.26 5.50
N ARG A 415 22.29 -6.28 5.28
CA ARG A 415 23.16 -6.86 6.31
C ARG A 415 24.27 -5.91 6.75
N GLU A 416 24.84 -5.12 5.85
CA GLU A 416 25.83 -4.09 6.18
C GLU A 416 25.20 -2.97 7.02
N GLY A 417 23.96 -2.58 6.72
CA GLY A 417 23.19 -1.56 7.45
C GLY A 417 22.33 -2.08 8.60
N ILE A 418 22.49 -3.34 9.03
CA ILE A 418 21.50 -4.06 9.85
C ILE A 418 21.10 -3.35 11.16
N LEU A 419 22.05 -2.64 11.79
CA LEU A 419 21.81 -1.91 13.03
C LEU A 419 20.85 -0.72 12.83
N ASN A 420 20.95 -0.03 11.70
CA ASN A 420 20.05 1.09 11.37
C ASN A 420 18.63 0.58 11.10
N TYR A 421 18.51 -0.57 10.45
CA TYR A 421 17.22 -1.19 10.19
C TYR A 421 16.56 -1.74 11.47
N LEU A 422 17.33 -2.28 12.41
CA LEU A 422 16.82 -2.66 13.74
C LEU A 422 16.36 -1.45 14.56
N ASP A 423 17.07 -0.32 14.47
CA ASP A 423 16.65 0.93 15.10
C ASP A 423 15.34 1.48 14.48
N TYR A 424 15.22 1.40 13.16
CA TYR A 424 13.98 1.69 12.44
C TYR A 424 12.82 0.79 12.90
N CYS A 425 13.00 -0.54 12.87
CA CYS A 425 11.96 -1.51 13.27
C CYS A 425 11.51 -1.30 14.73
N SER A 426 12.47 -1.06 15.63
CA SER A 426 12.16 -0.81 17.04
C SER A 426 11.44 0.53 17.26
N THR A 427 11.74 1.54 16.45
CA THR A 427 11.00 2.81 16.44
C THR A 427 9.55 2.60 15.98
N ASP A 428 9.32 1.83 14.91
CA ASP A 428 7.97 1.51 14.43
C ASP A 428 7.16 0.74 15.49
N VAL A 429 7.78 -0.19 16.22
CA VAL A 429 7.17 -0.89 17.37
C VAL A 429 6.83 0.09 18.51
N ALA A 430 7.74 0.99 18.87
CA ALA A 430 7.50 1.98 19.92
C ALA A 430 6.34 2.92 19.56
N VAL A 431 6.31 3.41 18.32
CA VAL A 431 5.24 4.28 17.82
C VAL A 431 3.92 3.52 17.74
N THR A 432 3.93 2.26 17.32
CA THR A 432 2.74 1.41 17.30
C THR A 432 2.17 1.21 18.70
N HIS A 433 3.01 1.01 19.72
CA HIS A 433 2.56 0.96 21.12
C HIS A 433 1.91 2.28 21.56
N ALA A 434 2.55 3.42 21.26
CA ALA A 434 2.01 4.73 21.60
C ALA A 434 0.63 4.97 20.94
N VAL A 435 0.48 4.60 19.67
CA VAL A 435 -0.80 4.64 18.97
C VAL A 435 -1.82 3.68 19.59
N PHE A 436 -1.41 2.48 19.96
CA PHE A 436 -2.29 1.49 20.59
C PHE A 436 -2.84 1.99 21.94
N ALA A 437 -1.98 2.60 22.76
CA ALA A 437 -2.33 3.19 24.05
C ALA A 437 -3.42 4.28 23.92
N LYS A 438 -3.52 4.95 22.77
CA LYS A 438 -4.59 5.93 22.48
C LYS A 438 -5.81 5.31 21.79
N THR A 439 -5.58 4.41 20.83
CA THR A 439 -6.64 3.87 19.97
C THR A 439 -7.49 2.80 20.65
N LEU A 440 -6.94 1.95 21.52
CA LEU A 440 -7.72 0.95 22.23
C LEU A 440 -8.77 1.58 23.18
N PRO A 441 -8.41 2.52 24.08
CA PRO A 441 -9.42 3.17 24.92
C PRO A 441 -10.48 3.91 24.12
N ALA A 442 -10.09 4.58 23.03
CA ALA A 442 -11.02 5.28 22.15
C ALA A 442 -11.99 4.32 21.45
N PHE A 443 -11.51 3.16 21.00
CA PHE A 443 -12.34 2.10 20.42
C PHE A 443 -13.33 1.55 21.45
N LEU A 444 -12.88 1.23 22.67
CA LEU A 444 -13.76 0.72 23.73
C LEU A 444 -14.83 1.73 24.15
N SER A 445 -14.52 3.04 24.09
CA SER A 445 -15.49 4.11 24.32
C SER A 445 -16.52 4.22 23.20
N ALA A 446 -16.07 4.18 21.94
CA ALA A 446 -16.95 4.25 20.77
C ALA A 446 -17.81 2.98 20.58
N CYS A 447 -17.27 1.83 20.95
CA CYS A 447 -17.88 0.50 20.83
C CYS A 447 -17.93 -0.21 22.20
N PRO A 448 -18.80 0.23 23.14
CA PRO A 448 -18.78 -0.22 24.53
C PRO A 448 -19.29 -1.64 24.75
N SER A 449 -19.91 -2.26 23.74
CA SER A 449 -20.36 -3.64 23.85
C SER A 449 -19.16 -4.60 23.83
N PRO A 450 -19.03 -5.53 24.78
CA PRO A 450 -17.94 -6.51 24.78
C PRO A 450 -18.01 -7.45 23.56
N VAL A 451 -19.19 -7.57 22.94
CA VAL A 451 -19.38 -8.31 21.68
C VAL A 451 -18.56 -7.70 20.55
N SER A 452 -18.41 -6.36 20.51
CA SER A 452 -17.61 -5.70 19.48
C SER A 452 -16.14 -6.09 19.57
N PHE A 453 -15.56 -6.07 20.77
CA PHE A 453 -14.17 -6.48 20.97
C PHE A 453 -13.97 -7.98 20.71
N ALA A 454 -14.85 -8.84 21.23
CA ALA A 454 -14.81 -10.28 20.95
C ALA A 454 -14.92 -10.61 19.45
N GLY A 455 -15.73 -9.83 18.72
CA GLY A 455 -15.84 -9.91 17.27
C GLY A 455 -14.53 -9.58 16.57
N VAL A 456 -13.86 -8.48 16.96
CA VAL A 456 -12.55 -8.09 16.42
C VAL A 456 -11.51 -9.19 16.62
N LEU A 457 -11.40 -9.76 17.82
CA LEU A 457 -10.48 -10.87 18.11
C LEU A 457 -10.75 -12.07 17.19
N THR A 458 -12.01 -12.44 17.01
CA THR A 458 -12.39 -13.60 16.21
C THR A 458 -12.09 -13.38 14.72
N MET A 459 -12.42 -12.20 14.19
CA MET A 459 -12.14 -11.85 12.79
C MET A 459 -10.62 -11.84 12.52
N GLY A 460 -9.83 -11.34 13.47
CA GLY A 460 -8.37 -11.30 13.40
C GLY A 460 -7.68 -12.67 13.41
N SER A 461 -8.39 -13.74 13.80
CA SER A 461 -7.87 -15.12 13.87
C SER A 461 -8.47 -16.05 12.82
N SER A 462 -9.01 -15.49 11.73
CA SER A 462 -9.53 -16.30 10.61
C SER A 462 -8.42 -17.19 10.01
N PHE A 463 -8.80 -18.39 9.56
CA PHE A 463 -7.91 -19.37 8.95
C PHE A 463 -8.50 -19.86 7.62
N LEU A 464 -7.70 -19.87 6.56
CA LEU A 464 -8.10 -20.35 5.24
C LEU A 464 -7.44 -21.70 4.97
N ILE A 465 -8.24 -22.76 4.95
CA ILE A 465 -7.77 -24.11 4.64
C ILE A 465 -7.53 -24.23 3.12
N VAL A 466 -6.26 -24.19 2.71
CA VAL A 466 -5.83 -24.57 1.37
C VAL A 466 -5.02 -25.86 1.44
N ASN A 467 -5.01 -26.63 0.36
CA ASN A 467 -4.20 -27.83 0.21
C ASN A 467 -3.24 -27.64 -0.98
N GLU A 468 -2.46 -28.68 -1.29
CA GLU A 468 -1.47 -28.69 -2.39
C GLU A 468 -2.12 -28.48 -3.77
N GLU A 469 -3.44 -28.66 -3.89
CA GLU A 469 -4.15 -28.38 -5.15
C GLU A 469 -4.30 -26.88 -5.44
N TRP A 470 -4.03 -26.01 -4.47
CA TRP A 470 -4.11 -24.56 -4.63
C TRP A 470 -3.10 -24.04 -5.67
N GLU A 471 -1.87 -24.57 -5.66
CA GLU A 471 -0.85 -24.24 -6.67
C GLU A 471 -1.33 -24.64 -8.07
N ARG A 472 -1.86 -25.87 -8.18
CA ARG A 472 -2.44 -26.37 -9.43
C ARG A 472 -3.64 -25.54 -9.88
N TYR A 473 -4.46 -25.04 -8.97
CA TYR A 473 -5.57 -24.15 -9.28
C TYR A 473 -5.07 -22.82 -9.87
N ILE A 474 -4.06 -22.19 -9.25
CA ILE A 474 -3.44 -20.96 -9.73
C ILE A 474 -2.85 -21.17 -11.14
N GLU A 475 -2.05 -22.23 -11.32
CA GLU A 475 -1.45 -22.56 -12.63
C GLU A 475 -2.51 -22.76 -13.72
N ASN A 476 -3.59 -23.49 -13.40
CA ASN A 476 -4.68 -23.73 -14.34
C ASN A 476 -5.44 -22.45 -14.69
N ALA A 477 -5.70 -21.59 -13.71
CA ALA A 477 -6.37 -20.31 -13.91
C ALA A 477 -5.51 -19.39 -14.81
N GLU A 478 -4.23 -19.28 -14.51
CA GLU A 478 -3.26 -18.49 -15.26
C GLU A 478 -3.09 -19.00 -16.70
N ARG A 479 -2.98 -20.32 -16.88
CA ARG A 479 -2.95 -20.94 -18.22
C ARG A 479 -4.20 -20.60 -19.02
N THR A 480 -5.38 -20.73 -18.41
CA THR A 480 -6.65 -20.44 -19.08
C THR A 480 -6.76 -18.97 -19.48
N TYR A 481 -6.35 -18.05 -18.59
CA TYR A 481 -6.28 -16.63 -18.87
C TYR A 481 -5.38 -16.35 -20.08
N LYS A 482 -4.14 -16.85 -20.07
CA LYS A 482 -3.18 -16.70 -21.16
C LYS A 482 -3.69 -17.29 -22.47
N GLU A 483 -4.30 -18.46 -22.44
CA GLU A 483 -4.88 -19.07 -23.64
C GLU A 483 -6.01 -18.22 -24.24
N LEU A 484 -6.87 -17.63 -23.41
CA LEU A 484 -7.94 -16.74 -23.88
C LEU A 484 -7.37 -15.44 -24.43
N GLU A 485 -6.40 -14.83 -23.74
CA GLU A 485 -5.71 -13.64 -24.20
C GLU A 485 -5.04 -13.87 -25.56
N GLU A 486 -4.29 -14.97 -25.70
CA GLU A 486 -3.63 -15.34 -26.95
C GLU A 486 -4.61 -15.72 -28.07
N LYS A 487 -5.77 -16.30 -27.75
CA LYS A 487 -6.85 -16.52 -28.73
C LYS A 487 -7.43 -15.20 -29.22
N VAL A 488 -7.65 -14.23 -28.33
CA VAL A 488 -8.15 -12.89 -28.69
C VAL A 488 -7.11 -12.16 -29.55
N LYS A 489 -5.83 -12.14 -29.13
CA LYS A 489 -4.74 -11.54 -29.92
C LYS A 489 -4.62 -12.17 -31.30
N ARG A 490 -4.63 -13.50 -31.39
CA ARG A 490 -4.62 -14.21 -32.69
C ARG A 490 -5.82 -13.82 -33.54
N ARG A 491 -7.03 -13.80 -32.98
CA ARG A 491 -8.22 -13.40 -33.75
C ARG A 491 -8.15 -11.96 -34.23
N LEU A 492 -7.60 -11.04 -33.42
CA LEU A 492 -7.38 -9.65 -33.84
C LEU A 492 -6.33 -9.55 -34.96
N ILE A 493 -5.24 -10.32 -34.88
CA ILE A 493 -4.23 -10.42 -35.95
C ILE A 493 -4.85 -10.98 -37.23
N ASP A 494 -5.64 -12.05 -37.12
CA ASP A 494 -6.34 -12.66 -38.26
C ASP A 494 -7.29 -11.64 -38.91
N LEU A 495 -8.09 -10.92 -38.13
CA LEU A 495 -8.97 -9.86 -38.63
C LEU A 495 -8.18 -8.71 -39.27
N ALA A 496 -7.02 -8.35 -38.71
CA ALA A 496 -6.14 -7.34 -39.29
C ALA A 496 -5.53 -7.82 -40.62
N HIS A 497 -5.17 -9.11 -40.74
CA HIS A 497 -4.71 -9.71 -41.99
C HIS A 497 -5.82 -9.81 -43.03
N GLU A 498 -7.03 -10.21 -42.62
CA GLU A 498 -8.24 -10.22 -43.46
C GLU A 498 -8.53 -8.81 -43.99
N ALA A 499 -8.49 -7.78 -43.13
CA ALA A 499 -8.64 -6.39 -43.52
C ALA A 499 -7.51 -5.93 -44.45
N LYS A 500 -6.25 -6.26 -44.15
CA LYS A 500 -5.09 -5.96 -45.00
C LYS A 500 -5.28 -6.52 -46.42
N GLY A 501 -5.82 -7.73 -46.56
CA GLY A 501 -6.08 -8.34 -47.87
C GLY A 501 -7.05 -7.53 -48.75
N LEU A 502 -7.93 -6.71 -48.16
CA LEU A 502 -8.80 -5.81 -48.91
C LEU A 502 -8.04 -4.70 -49.65
N MET A 503 -6.79 -4.42 -49.27
CA MET A 503 -5.91 -3.46 -49.93
C MET A 503 -5.61 -3.84 -51.38
N GLU A 504 -5.50 -5.13 -51.69
CA GLU A 504 -5.16 -5.60 -53.04
C GLU A 504 -6.24 -5.30 -54.08
N ALA A 505 -7.50 -5.23 -53.64
CA ALA A 505 -8.66 -4.98 -54.47
C ALA A 505 -9.29 -3.59 -54.25
N ASP A 506 -8.63 -2.71 -53.47
CA ASP A 506 -9.13 -1.39 -53.06
C ASP A 506 -10.51 -1.38 -52.35
N LYS A 507 -11.04 -2.55 -51.98
CA LYS A 507 -12.36 -2.73 -51.37
C LYS A 507 -12.49 -2.11 -49.98
N TRP A 508 -11.37 -1.86 -49.31
CA TRP A 508 -11.35 -1.16 -48.02
C TRP A 508 -11.86 0.29 -48.12
N LYS A 509 -11.81 0.92 -49.31
CA LYS A 509 -12.33 2.27 -49.55
C LYS A 509 -13.85 2.33 -49.52
N ASP A 510 -14.52 1.22 -49.85
CA ASP A 510 -15.98 1.12 -49.85
C ASP A 510 -16.54 0.88 -48.44
N ASP A 511 -15.68 0.46 -47.49
CA ASP A 511 -16.06 0.26 -46.10
C ASP A 511 -15.91 1.57 -45.31
N VAL A 512 -17.01 2.03 -44.71
CA VAL A 512 -17.10 3.31 -44.00
C VAL A 512 -16.13 3.40 -42.83
N TRP A 513 -15.73 2.28 -42.24
CA TRP A 513 -14.83 2.24 -41.08
C TRP A 513 -13.37 2.09 -41.51
N LEU A 514 -13.09 1.17 -42.43
CA LEU A 514 -11.73 0.92 -42.89
C LEU A 514 -11.17 2.09 -43.71
N SER A 515 -11.99 2.78 -44.49
CA SER A 515 -11.60 3.96 -45.29
C SER A 515 -11.05 5.14 -44.47
N GLN A 516 -11.28 5.15 -43.16
CA GLN A 516 -10.78 6.19 -42.25
C GLN A 516 -9.38 5.88 -41.69
N LEU A 517 -8.87 4.66 -41.87
CA LEU A 517 -7.56 4.24 -41.38
C LEU A 517 -6.44 4.70 -42.34
N ASP A 518 -5.20 4.80 -41.86
CA ASP A 518 -4.03 5.06 -42.71
C ASP A 518 -3.55 3.75 -43.36
N TRP A 519 -3.74 3.64 -44.67
CA TRP A 519 -3.35 2.47 -45.48
C TRP A 519 -2.02 2.67 -46.22
N THR A 520 -1.28 3.74 -45.93
CA THR A 520 0.02 3.99 -46.55
C THR A 520 0.98 2.83 -46.26
N PRO A 521 1.48 2.09 -47.28
CA PRO A 521 2.34 0.94 -47.03
C PRO A 521 3.62 1.36 -46.30
N LYS A 522 3.85 0.77 -45.13
CA LYS A 522 5.07 1.02 -44.36
C LYS A 522 6.27 0.46 -45.10
N VAL A 523 7.20 1.32 -45.53
CA VAL A 523 8.50 0.90 -46.05
C VAL A 523 9.31 0.34 -44.87
N ALA A 524 9.66 -0.94 -44.92
CA ALA A 524 10.40 -1.60 -43.85
C ALA A 524 11.83 -1.04 -43.79
N GLY A 525 12.10 -0.16 -42.82
CA GLY A 525 13.46 0.19 -42.41
C GLY A 525 14.12 -0.98 -41.67
N LYS A 526 15.46 -0.99 -41.59
CA LYS A 526 16.23 -1.98 -40.81
C LYS A 526 15.66 -2.05 -39.38
N SER A 527 15.23 -3.24 -38.94
CA SER A 527 14.69 -3.44 -37.60
C SER A 527 15.72 -3.05 -36.54
N ARG A 528 15.34 -2.23 -35.55
CA ARG A 528 16.13 -2.05 -34.32
C ARG A 528 16.17 -3.42 -33.63
N GLY A 529 17.36 -4.02 -33.59
CA GLY A 529 17.59 -5.41 -33.18
C GLY A 529 16.89 -5.77 -31.87
N VAL A 530 15.98 -6.73 -31.96
CA VAL A 530 15.67 -7.64 -30.86
C VAL A 530 16.38 -8.92 -31.26
N LEU A 531 17.53 -9.19 -30.65
CA LEU A 531 18.20 -10.48 -30.80
C LEU A 531 17.24 -11.56 -30.27
N PRO A 532 16.86 -12.58 -31.06
CA PRO A 532 16.22 -13.76 -30.52
C PRO A 532 17.15 -14.38 -29.47
N ALA A 533 16.58 -14.95 -28.40
CA ALA A 533 17.34 -15.70 -27.41
C ALA A 533 18.23 -16.74 -28.12
N GLU A 534 19.53 -16.70 -27.83
CA GLU A 534 20.52 -17.54 -28.49
C GLU A 534 20.20 -19.03 -28.30
N PRO A 535 20.20 -19.84 -29.37
CA PRO A 535 20.74 -21.19 -29.27
C PRO A 535 22.27 -21.05 -29.19
N THR A 536 22.84 -21.55 -28.11
CA THR A 536 24.27 -21.81 -27.93
C THR A 536 24.87 -22.42 -29.18
N GLU A 537 25.71 -21.67 -29.90
CA GLU A 537 26.90 -22.14 -30.62
C GLU A 537 27.63 -20.92 -31.22
N SER A 538 28.90 -20.77 -30.84
CA SER A 538 29.76 -19.65 -31.19
C SER A 538 30.02 -19.59 -32.72
N PRO A 539 29.86 -18.43 -33.39
CA PRO A 539 30.27 -18.31 -34.78
C PRO A 539 31.79 -18.05 -34.89
N THR A 540 32.38 -18.64 -35.92
CA THR A 540 33.80 -18.53 -36.28
C THR A 540 34.11 -17.26 -37.08
N LEU A 541 35.40 -16.92 -37.11
CA LEU A 541 36.07 -15.73 -37.67
C LEU A 541 35.88 -15.43 -39.18
N ALA A 542 34.85 -15.96 -39.85
CA ALA A 542 34.68 -15.84 -41.29
C ALA A 542 33.61 -14.83 -41.76
N ASP A 543 32.81 -14.23 -40.88
CA ASP A 543 31.73 -13.29 -41.27
C ASP A 543 32.12 -11.80 -41.18
N LEU A 544 33.41 -11.48 -41.01
CA LEU A 544 33.93 -10.11 -40.88
C LEU A 544 34.05 -9.31 -42.20
N ALA A 545 33.10 -9.45 -43.13
CA ALA A 545 33.12 -8.68 -44.37
C ALA A 545 31.73 -8.23 -44.83
N THR A 546 31.23 -7.15 -44.23
CA THR A 546 30.48 -6.04 -44.87
C THR A 546 30.00 -5.08 -43.78
N VAL A 547 30.89 -4.19 -43.32
CA VAL A 547 30.54 -3.12 -42.37
C VAL A 547 30.24 -1.86 -43.17
N ASP A 548 28.96 -1.56 -43.39
CA ASP A 548 28.51 -0.18 -43.60
C ASP A 548 27.81 0.29 -42.33
N LEU A 549 28.43 1.31 -41.74
CA LEU A 549 28.36 1.76 -40.36
C LEU A 549 26.98 2.30 -39.97
N VAL A 550 26.44 1.80 -38.87
CA VAL A 550 25.21 2.29 -38.23
C VAL A 550 25.58 3.45 -37.29
N ALA A 551 25.01 4.63 -37.51
CA ALA A 551 25.29 5.81 -36.69
C ALA A 551 24.95 5.57 -35.18
N PRO A 552 25.68 6.23 -34.25
CA PRO A 552 25.48 6.10 -32.81
C PRO A 552 24.04 6.38 -32.34
N ALA A 553 23.66 5.82 -31.18
CA ALA A 553 22.32 5.95 -30.63
C ALA A 553 21.89 7.42 -30.40
N TRP A 554 22.77 8.24 -29.82
CA TRP A 554 22.50 9.67 -29.60
C TRP A 554 22.25 10.41 -30.92
N TYR A 555 22.99 10.07 -31.98
CA TYR A 555 22.85 10.72 -33.29
C TYR A 555 21.52 10.37 -33.94
N ARG A 556 21.07 9.11 -33.80
CA ARG A 556 19.74 8.69 -34.28
C ARG A 556 18.61 9.43 -33.56
N ASP A 557 18.76 9.69 -32.27
CA ASP A 557 17.75 10.39 -31.47
C ASP A 557 17.71 11.89 -31.82
N VAL A 558 18.87 12.52 -32.06
CA VAL A 558 18.95 13.90 -32.60
C VAL A 558 18.40 13.97 -34.03
N SER A 559 18.69 12.98 -34.88
CA SER A 559 18.20 12.93 -36.28
C SER A 559 16.69 12.73 -36.37
N ALA A 560 16.08 12.04 -35.41
CA ALA A 560 14.65 11.83 -35.37
C ALA A 560 13.90 13.10 -34.96
N ASP A 561 14.36 13.80 -33.92
CA ASP A 561 13.85 15.09 -33.50
C ASP A 561 14.93 15.85 -32.69
N PRO A 562 15.61 16.85 -33.31
CA PRO A 562 16.73 17.58 -32.69
C PRO A 562 16.35 18.37 -31.44
N LEU A 563 15.06 18.62 -31.22
CA LEU A 563 14.56 19.42 -30.10
C LEU A 563 13.51 18.65 -29.28
N SER A 564 13.50 17.33 -29.34
CA SER A 564 12.70 16.51 -28.43
C SER A 564 13.11 16.74 -26.98
N THR A 565 12.19 16.51 -26.04
CA THR A 565 12.46 16.68 -24.60
C THR A 565 13.65 15.84 -24.12
N THR A 566 13.82 14.63 -24.67
CA THR A 566 14.96 13.76 -24.38
C THR A 566 16.28 14.37 -24.88
N VAL A 567 16.31 14.83 -26.13
CA VAL A 567 17.50 15.45 -26.72
C VAL A 567 17.89 16.71 -25.95
N ILE A 568 16.94 17.61 -25.67
CA ILE A 568 17.18 18.85 -24.92
C ILE A 568 17.73 18.58 -23.52
N ASN A 569 17.16 17.62 -22.81
CA ASN A 569 17.52 17.43 -21.40
C ASN A 569 18.74 16.53 -21.21
N ARG A 570 19.07 15.66 -22.16
CA ARG A 570 20.09 14.59 -21.99
C ARG A 570 21.26 14.69 -22.94
N ILE A 571 21.03 15.10 -24.19
CA ILE A 571 22.01 14.99 -25.26
C ILE A 571 22.63 16.35 -25.60
N LEU A 572 21.81 17.41 -25.72
CA LEU A 572 22.31 18.76 -26.06
C LEU A 572 23.36 19.30 -25.09
N PRO A 573 23.23 19.17 -23.76
CA PRO A 573 24.27 19.69 -22.86
C PRO A 573 25.64 19.02 -23.07
N LEU A 574 25.66 17.78 -23.57
CA LEU A 574 26.89 17.03 -23.87
C LEU A 574 27.47 17.43 -25.22
N ILE A 575 26.63 17.50 -26.26
CA ILE A 575 27.03 17.90 -27.62
C ILE A 575 27.53 19.35 -27.65
N LEU A 576 26.93 20.23 -26.86
CA LEU A 576 27.35 21.63 -26.69
C LEU A 576 28.55 21.78 -25.75
N ARG A 577 29.00 20.69 -25.10
CA ARG A 577 30.09 20.68 -24.11
C ARG A 577 29.89 21.74 -23.04
N VAL A 578 28.72 21.73 -22.43
CA VAL A 578 28.36 22.73 -21.43
C VAL A 578 29.21 22.56 -20.17
N THR A 579 29.83 23.64 -19.71
CA THR A 579 30.61 23.70 -18.47
C THR A 579 29.95 24.62 -17.46
N TYR A 580 30.17 24.35 -16.18
CA TYR A 580 29.76 25.15 -15.04
C TYR A 580 30.99 25.55 -14.23
N ASP A 581 31.25 26.85 -14.07
CA ASP A 581 32.47 27.41 -13.46
C ASP A 581 33.78 26.81 -14.04
N GLY A 582 33.77 26.48 -15.33
CA GLY A 582 34.91 25.85 -16.02
C GLY A 582 35.01 24.33 -15.89
N HIS A 583 34.10 23.69 -15.14
CA HIS A 583 34.04 22.24 -14.98
C HIS A 583 32.97 21.60 -15.91
N PRO A 584 33.25 20.49 -16.60
CA PRO A 584 32.27 19.82 -17.45
C PRO A 584 31.04 19.33 -16.69
N LEU A 585 29.85 19.56 -17.23
CA LEU A 585 28.62 19.02 -16.67
C LEU A 585 28.44 17.53 -17.01
N GLN A 586 28.02 16.76 -16.01
CA GLN A 586 27.76 15.33 -16.10
C GLN A 586 26.34 15.04 -15.63
N TYR A 587 25.76 13.93 -16.11
CA TYR A 587 24.45 13.47 -15.68
C TYR A 587 24.55 12.12 -14.97
N ALA A 588 24.02 12.01 -13.76
CA ALA A 588 23.79 10.74 -13.07
C ALA A 588 22.32 10.57 -12.69
N SER A 589 21.81 9.33 -12.74
CA SER A 589 20.42 9.04 -12.35
C SER A 589 20.17 9.30 -10.86
N SER A 590 21.18 9.24 -10.00
CA SER A 590 21.10 9.61 -8.58
C SER A 590 21.10 11.12 -8.38
N HIS A 591 22.10 11.83 -8.94
CA HIS A 591 22.37 13.25 -8.63
C HIS A 591 21.81 14.27 -9.64
N GLY A 592 21.34 13.83 -10.81
CA GLY A 592 20.93 14.71 -11.91
C GLY A 592 22.14 15.32 -12.62
N TRP A 593 21.96 16.51 -13.20
CA TRP A 593 23.05 17.31 -13.74
C TRP A 593 23.91 17.88 -12.61
N HIS A 594 25.20 17.58 -12.65
CA HIS A 594 26.19 17.93 -11.62
C HIS A 594 27.57 18.16 -12.27
N TYR A 595 28.51 18.67 -11.50
CA TYR A 595 29.92 18.79 -11.89
C TYR A 595 30.80 18.29 -10.74
N VAL A 596 32.03 17.87 -11.06
CA VAL A 596 32.96 17.29 -10.08
C VAL A 596 34.12 18.27 -9.85
N VAL A 597 34.41 18.54 -8.58
CA VAL A 597 35.56 19.34 -8.14
C VAL A 597 36.33 18.51 -7.12
N ASP A 598 37.62 18.26 -7.38
CA ASP A 598 38.49 17.48 -6.49
C ASP A 598 37.96 16.08 -6.09
N GLY A 599 37.18 15.44 -6.97
CA GLY A 599 36.58 14.12 -6.73
C GLY A 599 35.22 14.14 -6.02
N GLU A 600 34.75 15.32 -5.59
CA GLU A 600 33.44 15.47 -4.96
C GLU A 600 32.36 15.93 -5.95
N VAL A 601 31.18 15.31 -5.88
CA VAL A 601 30.02 15.64 -6.71
C VAL A 601 29.34 16.90 -6.18
N ARG A 602 29.23 17.93 -7.02
CA ARG A 602 28.52 19.18 -6.71
C ARG A 602 27.31 19.40 -7.61
N THR A 603 26.15 19.64 -7.00
CA THR A 603 24.92 20.04 -7.71
C THR A 603 24.96 21.53 -8.06
N LEU A 604 24.26 21.95 -9.12
CA LEU A 604 24.21 23.37 -9.48
C LEU A 604 23.57 24.21 -8.35
N PRO A 605 24.24 25.25 -7.82
CA PRO A 605 23.77 26.05 -6.67
C PRO A 605 22.36 26.63 -6.84
N THR A 606 21.96 26.92 -8.08
CA THR A 606 20.62 27.43 -8.43
C THR A 606 19.45 26.49 -8.10
N SER A 607 19.69 25.26 -7.66
CA SER A 607 18.63 24.30 -7.29
C SER A 607 18.34 24.19 -5.79
N GLY A 608 19.07 24.92 -4.93
CA GLY A 608 18.90 24.83 -3.48
C GLY A 608 19.09 23.40 -2.94
N GLY A 609 20.05 22.66 -3.50
CA GLY A 609 20.32 21.25 -3.14
C GLY A 609 19.41 20.22 -3.81
N LYS A 610 18.43 20.63 -4.63
CA LYS A 610 17.56 19.69 -5.37
C LYS A 610 18.22 19.19 -6.66
N LYS A 611 17.80 18.01 -7.12
CA LYS A 611 18.26 17.39 -8.36
C LYS A 611 17.88 18.22 -9.61
N VAL A 612 18.87 18.62 -10.40
CA VAL A 612 18.64 19.34 -11.67
C VAL A 612 18.44 18.37 -12.82
N LEU A 613 17.25 18.37 -13.44
CA LEU A 613 16.93 17.49 -14.56
C LEU A 613 17.09 18.15 -15.93
N SER A 614 17.06 19.48 -15.99
CA SER A 614 17.21 20.26 -17.22
C SER A 614 18.06 21.51 -16.95
N VAL A 615 19.16 21.64 -17.69
CA VAL A 615 20.10 22.77 -17.57
C VAL A 615 19.79 23.86 -18.60
N LEU A 616 19.25 23.50 -19.77
CA LEU A 616 18.96 24.41 -20.88
C LEU A 616 17.61 25.14 -20.77
N GLY A 617 17.12 25.33 -19.54
CA GLY A 617 15.87 26.03 -19.24
C GLY A 617 16.09 27.47 -18.77
N PRO A 618 15.03 28.31 -18.69
CA PRO A 618 15.16 29.69 -18.23
C PRO A 618 15.66 29.81 -16.78
N SER A 619 15.27 28.88 -15.91
CA SER A 619 15.60 28.89 -14.48
C SER A 619 17.10 28.69 -14.19
N HIS A 620 17.74 27.77 -14.91
CA HIS A 620 19.15 27.43 -14.71
C HIS A 620 20.04 27.99 -15.83
N GLY A 621 19.64 27.83 -17.09
CA GLY A 621 20.45 28.21 -18.24
C GLY A 621 20.61 29.72 -18.38
N THR A 622 19.51 30.47 -18.48
CA THR A 622 19.59 31.92 -18.74
C THR A 622 20.24 32.70 -17.60
N THR A 623 19.98 32.33 -16.35
CA THR A 623 20.57 32.97 -15.17
C THR A 623 22.09 32.73 -15.13
N ASN A 624 22.53 31.47 -15.20
CA ASN A 624 23.95 31.15 -15.07
C ASN A 624 24.79 31.58 -16.28
N ILE A 625 24.20 31.75 -17.47
CA ILE A 625 24.89 32.37 -18.63
C ILE A 625 25.16 33.85 -18.37
N LYS A 626 24.20 34.59 -17.79
CA LYS A 626 24.39 36.01 -17.45
C LYS A 626 25.46 36.21 -16.39
N ASP A 627 25.53 35.30 -15.43
CA ASP A 627 26.50 35.32 -14.34
C ASP A 627 27.89 34.80 -14.76
N GLY A 628 28.06 34.39 -16.03
CA GLY A 628 29.33 33.89 -16.57
C GLY A 628 29.72 32.49 -16.07
N ARG A 629 28.81 31.80 -15.38
CA ARG A 629 29.06 30.49 -14.76
C ARG A 629 28.81 29.35 -15.72
N LEU A 630 27.83 29.46 -16.61
CA LEU A 630 27.52 28.45 -17.62
C LEU A 630 28.09 28.86 -18.98
N SER A 631 28.90 27.99 -19.60
CA SER A 631 29.47 28.24 -20.93
C SER A 631 29.46 26.99 -21.80
N ALA A 632 29.64 27.13 -23.12
CA ALA A 632 29.64 26.06 -24.12
C ALA A 632 30.54 26.46 -25.31
N ASP A 633 30.86 25.49 -26.17
CA ASP A 633 31.67 25.70 -27.38
C ASP A 633 31.01 26.68 -28.36
N ASP A 634 29.68 26.70 -28.43
CA ASP A 634 28.90 27.73 -29.13
C ASP A 634 28.01 28.53 -28.15
N PRO A 635 28.51 29.66 -27.63
CA PRO A 635 27.77 30.50 -26.68
C PRO A 635 26.47 31.08 -27.25
N ASN A 636 26.40 31.32 -28.57
CA ASN A 636 25.23 31.90 -29.22
C ASN A 636 24.11 30.87 -29.31
N LEU A 637 24.45 29.63 -29.72
CA LEU A 637 23.53 28.51 -29.77
C LEU A 637 23.01 28.14 -28.38
N LEU A 638 23.90 28.07 -27.38
CA LEU A 638 23.53 27.84 -25.97
C LEU A 638 22.53 28.91 -25.46
N THR A 639 22.80 30.18 -25.76
CA THR A 639 21.94 31.30 -25.34
C THR A 639 20.56 31.23 -26.01
N ALA A 640 20.49 30.90 -27.29
CA ALA A 640 19.24 30.78 -28.03
C ALA A 640 18.39 29.59 -27.51
N LEU A 641 19.01 28.45 -27.24
CA LEU A 641 18.34 27.27 -26.67
C LEU A 641 17.78 27.55 -25.27
N CYS A 642 18.55 28.23 -24.41
CA CYS A 642 18.12 28.62 -23.06
C CYS A 642 16.99 29.66 -23.05
N LYS A 643 16.92 30.53 -24.07
CA LYS A 643 15.82 31.48 -24.27
C LYS A 643 14.54 30.84 -24.82
N GLY A 644 14.57 29.53 -25.10
CA GLY A 644 13.40 28.78 -25.57
C GLY A 644 13.19 28.84 -27.09
N ASP A 645 14.20 29.19 -27.89
CA ASP A 645 14.09 29.09 -29.36
C ASP A 645 13.93 27.63 -29.78
N ARG A 646 12.84 27.34 -30.49
CA ARG A 646 12.49 26.02 -31.02
C ARG A 646 12.13 26.07 -32.51
N SER A 647 12.63 27.09 -33.22
CA SER A 647 12.39 27.31 -34.64
C SER A 647 12.95 26.19 -35.54
N GLU A 648 12.46 26.11 -36.78
CA GLU A 648 12.98 25.15 -37.77
C GLU A 648 14.46 25.39 -38.08
N ASN A 649 14.90 26.66 -38.02
CA ASN A 649 16.30 27.02 -38.17
C ASN A 649 17.15 26.42 -37.03
N MET A 650 16.67 26.49 -35.79
CA MET A 650 17.33 25.88 -34.63
C MET A 650 17.46 24.36 -34.78
N ARG A 651 16.43 23.69 -35.31
CA ARG A 651 16.46 22.25 -35.60
C ARG A 651 17.57 21.91 -36.59
N HIS A 652 17.68 22.68 -37.68
CA HIS A 652 18.73 22.52 -38.67
C HIS A 652 20.13 22.72 -38.07
N THR A 653 20.34 23.79 -37.30
CA THR A 653 21.63 24.08 -36.65
C THR A 653 22.07 22.96 -35.70
N VAL A 654 21.13 22.41 -34.91
CA VAL A 654 21.42 21.29 -34.01
C VAL A 654 21.75 20.00 -34.79
N SER A 655 21.05 19.74 -35.89
CA SER A 655 21.36 18.60 -36.78
C SER A 655 22.74 18.73 -37.43
N GLU A 656 23.11 19.92 -37.91
CA GLU A 656 24.44 20.17 -38.48
C GLU A 656 25.54 19.99 -37.44
N LEU A 657 25.34 20.49 -36.20
CA LEU A 657 26.29 20.30 -35.11
C LEU A 657 26.48 18.81 -34.79
N ALA A 658 25.39 18.05 -34.72
CA ALA A 658 25.43 16.61 -34.49
C ALA A 658 26.16 15.87 -35.62
N GLN A 659 25.96 16.28 -36.88
CA GLN A 659 26.65 15.67 -38.03
C GLN A 659 28.14 15.94 -38.01
N ARG A 660 28.55 17.18 -37.67
CA ARG A 660 29.97 17.52 -37.51
C ARG A 660 30.66 16.67 -36.44
N ILE A 661 29.98 16.40 -35.33
CA ILE A 661 30.52 15.56 -34.25
C ILE A 661 30.65 14.09 -34.67
N LEU A 662 29.79 13.62 -35.56
CA LEU A 662 29.87 12.27 -36.12
C LEU A 662 31.08 12.08 -37.06
N GLU A 663 31.54 13.17 -37.68
CA GLU A 663 32.65 13.19 -38.64
C GLU A 663 34.03 13.38 -37.98
N ILE A 664 34.10 13.55 -36.64
CA ILE A 664 35.37 13.68 -35.89
C ILE A 664 36.10 12.33 -35.89
N SER A 665 37.39 12.33 -36.28
CA SER A 665 38.18 11.10 -36.35
C SER A 665 38.62 10.59 -34.96
N GLN A 666 38.91 9.29 -34.85
CA GLN A 666 39.42 8.71 -33.60
C GLN A 666 40.78 9.31 -33.19
N ASP A 667 41.59 9.73 -34.15
CA ASP A 667 42.88 10.39 -33.90
C ASP A 667 42.70 11.80 -33.31
N ASP A 668 41.64 12.52 -33.72
CA ASP A 668 41.30 13.84 -33.17
C ASP A 668 40.75 13.75 -31.74
N ILE A 669 39.99 12.70 -31.42
CA ILE A 669 39.46 12.43 -30.06
C ILE A 669 40.59 12.02 -29.11
N ALA A 670 41.58 11.25 -29.60
CA ALA A 670 42.75 10.85 -28.82
C ALA A 670 43.72 12.01 -28.55
N ALA A 671 43.78 13.00 -29.45
CA ALA A 671 44.61 14.19 -29.31
C ALA A 671 44.07 15.20 -28.28
N ASP A 672 42.75 15.25 -28.08
CA ASP A 672 42.11 16.13 -27.08
C ASP A 672 40.89 15.48 -26.40
N PRO A 673 41.11 14.54 -25.45
CA PRO A 673 40.03 13.77 -24.81
C PRO A 673 39.06 14.64 -23.99
N CYS A 674 39.46 15.86 -23.64
CA CYS A 674 38.71 16.77 -22.76
C CYS A 674 38.38 18.13 -23.40
N GLY A 675 38.82 18.40 -24.64
CA GLY A 675 38.50 19.65 -25.37
C GLY A 675 39.27 20.90 -24.93
N PHE A 676 40.53 20.77 -24.48
CA PHE A 676 41.33 21.88 -23.95
C PHE A 676 42.40 22.45 -24.89
N LEU A 677 42.47 22.02 -26.15
CA LEU A 677 43.38 22.62 -27.14
C LEU A 677 42.66 23.70 -27.95
N SER A 678 43.06 24.97 -27.77
CA SER A 678 42.69 26.04 -28.71
C SER A 678 43.51 25.93 -30.01
N GLU A 679 42.99 26.51 -31.10
CA GLU A 679 43.66 26.58 -32.42
C GLU A 679 45.08 27.21 -32.39
N GLU A 680 45.52 27.77 -31.26
CA GLU A 680 46.86 28.35 -31.08
C GLU A 680 47.82 27.53 -30.18
N GLY A 681 47.47 26.30 -29.81
CA GLY A 681 48.46 25.33 -29.29
C GLY A 681 49.12 25.68 -27.95
N GLN A 682 48.44 26.38 -27.03
CA GLN A 682 48.91 26.56 -25.64
C GLN A 682 47.98 25.89 -24.63
N ARG A 683 48.51 24.95 -23.85
CA ARG A 683 47.84 24.33 -22.69
C ARG A 683 47.51 25.40 -21.64
N LYS A 684 46.22 25.61 -21.33
CA LYS A 684 45.81 26.27 -20.08
C LYS A 684 45.84 25.25 -18.92
N GLY A 685 46.51 25.65 -17.86
CA GLY A 685 46.78 25.00 -16.57
C GLY A 685 45.99 23.73 -16.16
N GLY A 686 46.77 22.68 -15.83
CA GLY A 686 46.65 21.82 -14.66
C GLY A 686 45.37 21.01 -14.44
N CYS A 687 45.35 19.76 -14.93
CA CYS A 687 44.44 18.71 -14.45
C CYS A 687 45.29 17.54 -13.89
N PRO A 688 44.99 17.00 -12.68
CA PRO A 688 45.58 15.75 -12.20
C PRO A 688 45.00 14.56 -12.97
N GLU A 689 45.85 13.56 -13.21
CA GLU A 689 45.49 12.30 -13.85
C GLU A 689 44.38 11.56 -13.06
N ALA A 690 43.47 10.94 -13.82
CA ALA A 690 42.33 10.11 -13.40
C ALA A 690 41.00 10.84 -13.10
N ALA A 691 40.28 11.24 -14.17
CA ALA A 691 38.83 11.37 -14.14
C ALA A 691 38.23 10.95 -15.50
N SER A 692 37.27 10.03 -15.44
CA SER A 692 36.61 9.32 -16.56
C SER A 692 35.93 10.27 -17.56
N CYS A 693 36.11 10.00 -18.86
CA CYS A 693 35.68 10.84 -19.97
C CYS A 693 34.28 10.45 -20.49
N ALA A 694 33.27 11.28 -20.23
CA ALA A 694 31.88 11.07 -20.68
C ALA A 694 31.70 11.10 -22.21
N MET A 695 32.63 11.70 -22.96
CA MET A 695 32.60 11.71 -24.44
C MET A 695 32.87 10.33 -25.04
N ALA A 696 33.65 9.48 -24.36
CA ALA A 696 33.91 8.12 -24.81
C ALA A 696 32.63 7.27 -24.81
N GLU A 697 31.74 7.44 -23.82
CA GLU A 697 30.46 6.71 -23.77
C GLU A 697 29.45 7.19 -24.82
N VAL A 698 29.44 8.49 -25.16
CA VAL A 698 28.55 9.04 -26.19
C VAL A 698 29.02 8.62 -27.58
N VAL A 699 30.32 8.70 -27.88
CA VAL A 699 30.84 8.42 -29.24
C VAL A 699 31.09 6.92 -29.48
N LEU A 700 31.48 6.14 -28.45
CA LEU A 700 31.95 4.75 -28.59
C LEU A 700 31.09 3.72 -27.84
N GLY A 701 29.76 3.90 -27.75
CA GLY A 701 28.85 2.95 -27.09
C GLY A 701 29.23 1.46 -27.33
N PRO A 702 29.04 0.58 -26.34
CA PRO A 702 29.81 -0.65 -26.15
C PRO A 702 29.83 -1.49 -27.43
N ARG A 703 31.03 -1.78 -27.94
CA ARG A 703 31.24 -2.74 -29.03
C ARG A 703 31.19 -4.17 -28.53
#